data_AF-A0AAD5L6U6-F1
#
_entry.id   AF-A0AAD5L6U6-F1
#
_cell.length_a   1.000
_cell.length_b   1.000
_cell.length_c   1.000
_cell.angle_alpha   90.00
_cell.angle_beta   90.00
_cell.angle_gamma   90.00
#
_symmetry.space_group_name_H-M   'P 1'
#
loop_
_entity.id
_entity.type
_entity.pdbx_description
1 polymer ?
#
loop_
_entity_poly.entity_id
_entity_poly.type
_entity_poly.pdbx_seq_one_letter_code
_entity_poly.pdbx_strand_id
1 'polypeptide(L)'
;MPGAAVHSRKALPWRLGFATLVALSSTTTVLAATGLLKNGAWADGKNCVDQPWGDDYAYIYECHGKNNQQWELTDDGLIRNAEDYCFELPAEGDSLLIARCDASRRQRWFISDGQIKPEGFRESTGEWTMRRGVCVDASQPDGRLVMHGCHGGPNQRFAGDGLPMVSEDIMQVLGPWEDGGNCVDYDFHLHVAYLYVCHGRANQRWSFTAKDELRVEGDKCLEYDEDDNVSVQPCNGLAKQKWVAQSDGHVQPRGFQAADGSFVSMDNKCLDVALENARLQLWGCMPDQPNQKFLSDVLKPKTQDLITVDGPWPAGANCVDYNYATNEAYVYACHGRDNQLWELTADSQLRSSRGGMCLTLDDSEKAVRMTPCAADVGEQQWRVTRDGSVQPMGYRASGGSWHALAGKCLAATNGNGVLALAKCDAASPQQKFRSRALSHQRDHVYTGKKCLAAEGSAIVAASCASDRAQVWEFTLSSELRVDGRCLAVRADSAPTLAACDGRPEQKWKPGTNSSTISPRATSNRCLTRTDGSAVTLAACDGSAKQLFSSAVFASVGGPTGQLFESAAALLDAAVDDKALSARVLAAAAAVVAEADKALASSVATDAAAARKYLLEFLFGTVTSDDYSVPVQVLYATAQANEFLVVASVLIAAAQTKGPTLEAISPFVHVFSDQLYSARREVLWNRVLLENAAILEASADGSLDDFDLLGGSLVAVCRSVPLDLSMCVLAEFFQLMDQFTTLRQRLLVEGASAMSDRTLALAKAVAKQFSSSPLASSDPLWTRVMTLFMFRAPFIDVLPDTAVARASAPDAFLPTLLVYSFFGAKNAAAAPLEAQVRFLSDQITSFHYAKLLEMAEARDMEALDDYMTTAVSALPLIAPINNFTSSDFPILVEFVTPRVCDDLTRAPLSLCQLEIFHRGLQSVLRFERQRRDDVVTLDDVLEVDVRKKLDVIDQEKKQYEIISTLQTVANKIGSTIHGEMAALKKQLAESTARIREDIARTRDSLRDALQAVGQQLLDTIDDNTRVLYNEIGVKAAAIRGDIYASTQFLSQRLDDKGREILGAIEDSKQQLKYQIGAEAERTRQTIDARTSELKAHMSGEASGLRQYIDVKTNQVIGVVREEGQSTRVFIDQKTSQIINVVRDETPH
;
A
#
# COMPACT_ATOMS: atom_id res chain seq x y z
N MET A 1 -56.65 -38.18 -37.29
CA MET A 1 -58.03 -37.76 -37.64
C MET A 1 -58.24 -36.33 -37.11
N PRO A 2 -59.15 -35.53 -37.70
CA PRO A 2 -58.90 -34.10 -37.96
C PRO A 2 -59.40 -33.15 -36.84
N GLY A 3 -59.06 -31.85 -36.83
CA GLY A 3 -58.13 -31.10 -37.69
C GLY A 3 -58.45 -29.58 -37.76
N ALA A 4 -57.59 -28.82 -38.46
CA ALA A 4 -57.76 -27.43 -38.95
C ALA A 4 -57.87 -26.26 -37.92
N ALA A 5 -57.40 -25.03 -38.20
CA ALA A 5 -56.42 -24.54 -39.20
C ALA A 5 -55.98 -23.06 -38.95
N VAL A 6 -55.07 -22.58 -39.84
CA VAL A 6 -54.69 -21.17 -40.18
C VAL A 6 -53.60 -20.51 -39.31
N HIS A 7 -52.55 -19.83 -39.82
CA HIS A 7 -51.72 -19.89 -41.06
C HIS A 7 -50.38 -19.13 -40.74
N SER A 8 -49.17 -19.42 -41.26
CA SER A 8 -48.60 -19.42 -42.63
C SER A 8 -48.66 -18.03 -43.34
N ARG A 9 -47.60 -17.44 -43.93
CA ARG A 9 -46.34 -17.94 -44.51
C ARG A 9 -45.19 -16.90 -44.42
N LYS A 10 -43.93 -17.34 -44.64
CA LYS A 10 -42.78 -16.50 -45.04
C LYS A 10 -42.43 -16.73 -46.53
N ALA A 11 -42.03 -15.67 -47.26
CA ALA A 11 -40.90 -15.66 -48.22
C ALA A 11 -40.77 -14.28 -48.94
N LEU A 12 -39.61 -13.62 -48.75
CA LEU A 12 -38.70 -12.82 -49.63
C LEU A 12 -39.09 -12.43 -51.09
N PRO A 13 -38.32 -11.59 -51.86
CA PRO A 13 -37.06 -10.84 -51.58
C PRO A 13 -36.92 -9.39 -52.23
N TRP A 14 -35.68 -8.82 -52.26
CA TRP A 14 -35.14 -7.66 -53.05
C TRP A 14 -35.49 -6.22 -52.57
N ARG A 15 -34.69 -5.15 -52.78
CA ARG A 15 -33.22 -4.89 -52.94
C ARG A 15 -32.97 -3.35 -52.84
N LEU A 16 -31.72 -2.94 -52.57
CA LEU A 16 -31.09 -1.62 -52.83
C LEU A 16 -31.59 -0.36 -52.07
N GLY A 17 -30.64 0.45 -51.60
CA GLY A 17 -30.89 1.85 -51.16
C GLY A 17 -29.86 2.39 -50.16
N PHE A 18 -28.96 3.26 -50.60
CA PHE A 18 -27.97 4.00 -49.81
C PHE A 18 -28.54 4.66 -48.54
N ALA A 19 -27.78 4.62 -47.44
CA ALA A 19 -27.92 5.56 -46.32
C ALA A 19 -26.53 6.01 -45.81
N THR A 20 -26.36 7.32 -45.80
CA THR A 20 -25.19 8.14 -45.47
C THR A 20 -24.66 7.93 -44.04
N LEU A 21 -23.38 8.24 -43.80
CA LEU A 21 -22.84 8.40 -42.45
C LEU A 21 -23.62 9.48 -41.68
N VAL A 22 -24.06 9.13 -40.47
CA VAL A 22 -24.13 10.05 -39.32
C VAL A 22 -23.50 9.31 -38.13
N ALA A 23 -22.61 9.98 -37.40
CA ALA A 23 -21.90 9.36 -36.29
C ALA A 23 -22.83 9.08 -35.12
N LEU A 24 -22.86 7.83 -34.66
CA LEU A 24 -23.44 7.48 -33.37
C LEU A 24 -22.39 7.71 -32.28
N SER A 25 -22.46 8.88 -31.63
CA SER A 25 -21.86 9.05 -30.31
C SER A 25 -22.59 8.14 -29.32
N SER A 26 -21.92 7.09 -28.86
CA SER A 26 -22.47 6.15 -27.88
C SER A 26 -22.47 6.76 -26.48
N THR A 27 -23.31 7.77 -26.23
CA THR A 27 -23.67 8.16 -24.87
C THR A 27 -24.60 7.08 -24.32
N THR A 28 -24.07 6.17 -23.50
CA THR A 28 -24.87 5.30 -22.65
C THR A 28 -25.57 6.14 -21.60
N THR A 29 -26.75 6.66 -21.94
CA THR A 29 -27.67 7.21 -20.95
C THR A 29 -28.13 6.07 -20.05
N VAL A 30 -27.53 5.96 -18.87
CA VAL A 30 -28.14 5.24 -17.76
C VAL A 30 -29.47 5.93 -17.49
N LEU A 31 -30.59 5.21 -17.60
CA LEU A 31 -31.85 5.67 -17.03
C LEU A 31 -31.65 5.68 -15.52
N ALA A 32 -31.59 6.87 -14.92
CA ALA A 32 -31.57 7.02 -13.48
C ALA A 32 -32.79 6.31 -12.87
N ALA A 33 -32.57 5.65 -11.73
CA ALA A 33 -33.60 4.86 -11.08
C ALA A 33 -34.30 5.71 -10.01
N THR A 34 -35.55 6.10 -10.28
CA THR A 34 -36.40 6.77 -9.27
C THR A 34 -36.69 5.83 -8.10
N GLY A 35 -36.51 6.31 -6.87
CA GLY A 35 -36.66 5.53 -5.64
C GLY A 35 -37.54 6.22 -4.59
N LEU A 36 -37.86 5.53 -3.50
CA LEU A 36 -38.60 6.14 -2.39
C LEU A 36 -37.73 7.14 -1.64
N LEU A 37 -38.09 8.42 -1.70
CA LEU A 37 -37.50 9.47 -0.87
C LEU A 37 -38.16 9.45 0.52
N LYS A 38 -37.36 9.26 1.57
CA LYS A 38 -37.81 9.11 2.97
C LYS A 38 -37.22 10.19 3.87
N ASN A 39 -37.95 10.54 4.93
CA ASN A 39 -37.55 11.50 5.97
C ASN A 39 -37.23 10.81 7.31
N GLY A 40 -36.29 11.37 8.08
CA GLY A 40 -35.81 10.79 9.34
C GLY A 40 -36.71 10.97 10.58
N ALA A 41 -37.69 11.90 10.58
CA ALA A 41 -38.51 12.18 11.77
C ALA A 41 -39.76 11.30 11.93
N TRP A 42 -40.15 10.52 10.91
CA TRP A 42 -41.31 9.64 10.94
C TRP A 42 -40.90 8.17 10.98
N ALA A 43 -41.76 7.33 11.56
CA ALA A 43 -41.53 5.88 11.64
C ALA A 43 -41.45 5.24 10.24
N ASP A 44 -40.62 4.21 10.11
CA ASP A 44 -40.42 3.49 8.84
C ASP A 44 -41.73 2.97 8.25
N GLY A 45 -41.90 3.21 6.95
CA GLY A 45 -43.14 2.91 6.22
C GLY A 45 -44.21 4.01 6.33
N LYS A 46 -44.00 5.02 7.17
CA LYS A 46 -44.83 6.24 7.27
C LYS A 46 -44.05 7.53 6.99
N ASN A 47 -42.89 7.37 6.36
CA ASN A 47 -41.87 8.41 6.23
C ASN A 47 -41.56 8.81 4.79
N CYS A 48 -42.39 8.42 3.81
CA CYS A 48 -42.14 8.73 2.39
C CYS A 48 -42.63 10.12 2.00
N VAL A 49 -41.85 10.83 1.18
CA VAL A 49 -42.26 12.09 0.55
C VAL A 49 -43.28 11.79 -0.55
N ASP A 50 -44.48 12.33 -0.40
CA ASP A 50 -45.62 12.15 -1.29
C ASP A 50 -46.07 13.50 -1.87
N GLN A 51 -46.26 13.55 -3.20
CA GLN A 51 -47.05 14.61 -3.84
C GLN A 51 -48.51 14.12 -3.96
N PRO A 52 -49.50 14.78 -3.32
CA PRO A 52 -50.90 14.48 -3.58
C PRO A 52 -51.26 14.86 -5.03
N TRP A 53 -52.04 14.02 -5.72
CA TRP A 53 -52.29 14.19 -7.16
C TRP A 53 -52.94 15.53 -7.51
N GLY A 54 -52.21 16.34 -8.29
CA GLY A 54 -52.68 17.63 -8.80
C GLY A 54 -52.42 18.81 -7.87
N ASP A 55 -51.83 18.58 -6.69
CA ASP A 55 -51.42 19.62 -5.74
C ASP A 55 -49.99 20.10 -6.01
N ASP A 56 -49.69 21.33 -5.59
CA ASP A 56 -48.43 22.06 -5.77
C ASP A 56 -47.48 21.98 -4.56
N TYR A 57 -47.69 21.01 -3.67
CA TYR A 57 -46.88 20.78 -2.47
C TYR A 57 -46.57 19.29 -2.29
N ALA A 58 -45.60 18.98 -1.44
CA ALA A 58 -45.32 17.62 -0.99
C ALA A 58 -45.35 17.56 0.55
N TYR A 59 -45.55 16.35 1.09
CA TYR A 59 -45.63 16.09 2.52
C TYR A 59 -45.19 14.66 2.85
N ILE A 60 -45.02 14.35 4.14
CA ILE A 60 -44.65 13.01 4.61
C ILE A 60 -45.89 12.13 4.78
N TYR A 61 -45.89 10.95 4.15
CA TYR A 61 -47.03 10.03 4.12
C TYR A 61 -46.65 8.54 4.19
N GLU A 62 -47.67 7.67 4.24
CA GLU A 62 -47.52 6.22 4.21
C GLU A 62 -46.92 5.75 2.88
N CYS A 63 -45.83 4.98 2.98
CA CYS A 63 -45.08 4.47 1.84
C CYS A 63 -45.90 3.43 1.06
N HIS A 64 -46.33 3.79 -0.15
CA HIS A 64 -47.09 2.94 -1.06
C HIS A 64 -46.45 2.78 -2.45
N GLY A 65 -45.32 3.42 -2.73
CA GLY A 65 -44.47 3.11 -3.89
C GLY A 65 -45.07 3.44 -5.26
N LYS A 66 -46.02 4.37 -5.32
CA LYS A 66 -46.57 4.90 -6.58
C LYS A 66 -45.68 6.02 -7.10
N ASN A 67 -45.86 6.40 -8.36
CA ASN A 67 -45.03 7.40 -9.06
C ASN A 67 -44.86 8.72 -8.29
N ASN A 68 -45.91 9.17 -7.59
CA ASN A 68 -45.92 10.38 -6.77
C ASN A 68 -45.08 10.30 -5.46
N GLN A 69 -44.49 9.13 -5.16
CA GLN A 69 -43.51 8.90 -4.09
C GLN A 69 -42.14 8.43 -4.60
N GLN A 70 -41.99 8.25 -5.91
CA GLN A 70 -40.74 7.82 -6.54
C GLN A 70 -40.02 9.04 -7.08
N TRP A 71 -38.89 9.39 -6.46
CA TRP A 71 -38.09 10.57 -6.75
C TRP A 71 -36.66 10.19 -7.16
N GLU A 72 -36.04 11.02 -7.98
CA GLU A 72 -34.61 11.00 -8.33
C GLU A 72 -34.01 12.39 -8.10
N LEU A 73 -32.72 12.47 -7.75
CA LEU A 73 -31.91 13.66 -7.99
C LEU A 73 -31.11 13.46 -9.29
N THR A 74 -31.30 14.34 -10.27
CA THR A 74 -30.56 14.30 -11.54
C THR A 74 -29.18 14.95 -11.42
N ASP A 75 -28.26 14.62 -12.34
CA ASP A 75 -26.92 15.21 -12.42
C ASP A 75 -26.95 16.75 -12.54
N ASP A 76 -27.99 17.30 -13.17
CA ASP A 76 -28.19 18.74 -13.32
C ASP A 76 -28.95 19.39 -12.15
N GLY A 77 -29.27 18.63 -11.09
CA GLY A 77 -29.76 19.09 -9.79
C GLY A 77 -31.28 19.09 -9.61
N LEU A 78 -32.08 18.49 -10.50
CA LEU A 78 -33.53 18.39 -10.33
C LEU A 78 -33.88 17.30 -9.32
N ILE A 79 -34.68 17.61 -8.30
CA ILE A 79 -35.39 16.57 -7.52
C ILE A 79 -36.74 16.35 -8.20
N ARG A 80 -36.83 15.27 -8.97
CA ARG A 80 -37.94 14.98 -9.89
C ARG A 80 -38.67 13.69 -9.51
N ASN A 81 -39.99 13.66 -9.64
CA ASN A 81 -40.77 12.42 -9.54
C ASN A 81 -41.02 11.74 -10.89
N ALA A 82 -41.48 10.49 -10.84
CA ALA A 82 -41.81 9.68 -12.02
C ALA A 82 -43.00 10.21 -12.88
N GLU A 83 -43.57 11.39 -12.57
CA GLU A 83 -44.58 12.09 -13.37
C GLU A 83 -44.06 13.43 -13.97
N ASP A 84 -42.76 13.69 -13.90
CA ASP A 84 -42.07 14.91 -14.42
C ASP A 84 -42.46 16.21 -13.67
N TYR A 85 -42.75 16.08 -12.36
CA TYR A 85 -42.83 17.19 -11.42
C TYR A 85 -41.56 17.28 -10.56
N CYS A 86 -41.12 18.51 -10.32
CA CYS A 86 -39.88 18.87 -9.65
C CYS A 86 -40.13 19.72 -8.41
N PHE A 87 -39.25 19.57 -7.41
CA PHE A 87 -39.15 20.52 -6.29
C PHE A 87 -38.77 21.90 -6.82
N GLU A 88 -39.48 22.95 -6.39
CA GLU A 88 -39.19 24.34 -6.73
C GLU A 88 -39.14 25.24 -5.49
N LEU A 89 -38.05 26.02 -5.40
CA LEU A 89 -37.89 27.06 -4.38
C LEU A 89 -38.84 28.24 -4.72
N PRO A 90 -39.74 28.64 -3.80
CA PRO A 90 -40.64 29.75 -4.06
C PRO A 90 -39.89 31.08 -4.16
N ALA A 91 -40.44 32.03 -4.92
CA ALA A 91 -39.92 33.40 -4.95
C ALA A 91 -40.06 34.08 -3.56
N GLU A 92 -41.25 34.00 -2.96
CA GLU A 92 -41.57 34.57 -1.65
C GLU A 92 -42.18 33.50 -0.72
N GLY A 93 -41.96 33.65 0.59
CA GLY A 93 -42.44 32.69 1.60
C GLY A 93 -41.63 31.39 1.65
N ASP A 94 -42.09 30.47 2.51
CA ASP A 94 -41.33 29.30 2.96
C ASP A 94 -41.93 27.95 2.53
N SER A 95 -43.04 27.91 1.78
CA SER A 95 -43.59 26.64 1.30
C SER A 95 -42.79 26.09 0.12
N LEU A 96 -42.28 24.87 0.22
CA LEU A 96 -41.69 24.19 -0.94
C LEU A 96 -42.80 23.91 -1.97
N LEU A 97 -42.54 24.24 -3.23
CA LEU A 97 -43.49 24.02 -4.31
C LEU A 97 -43.13 22.76 -5.09
N ILE A 98 -44.15 22.11 -5.66
CA ILE A 98 -44.01 21.02 -6.62
C ILE A 98 -44.58 21.50 -7.96
N ALA A 99 -43.69 21.81 -8.91
CA ALA A 99 -44.01 22.37 -10.21
C ALA A 99 -43.64 21.38 -11.33
N ARG A 100 -44.03 21.65 -12.59
CA ARG A 100 -43.49 20.87 -13.70
C ARG A 100 -42.00 21.16 -13.88
N CYS A 101 -41.24 20.12 -14.18
CA CYS A 101 -39.80 20.26 -14.42
C CYS A 101 -39.51 21.18 -15.61
N ASP A 102 -38.64 22.18 -15.41
CA ASP A 102 -38.23 23.12 -16.45
C ASP A 102 -36.75 23.58 -16.33
N ALA A 103 -36.37 24.58 -17.13
CA ALA A 103 -35.01 25.13 -17.17
C ALA A 103 -34.72 26.14 -16.03
N SER A 104 -35.65 26.36 -15.10
CA SER A 104 -35.50 27.27 -13.98
C SER A 104 -34.45 26.79 -12.99
N ARG A 105 -33.56 27.71 -12.60
CA ARG A 105 -32.58 27.47 -11.54
C ARG A 105 -33.24 27.35 -10.16
N ARG A 106 -34.49 27.81 -9.98
CA ARG A 106 -35.27 27.58 -8.74
C ARG A 106 -35.59 26.11 -8.48
N GLN A 107 -35.48 25.25 -9.49
CA GLN A 107 -35.69 23.81 -9.38
C GLN A 107 -34.39 23.02 -9.18
N ARG A 108 -33.25 23.70 -8.97
CA ARG A 108 -31.95 23.04 -8.78
C ARG A 108 -31.58 22.97 -7.30
N TRP A 109 -31.12 21.80 -6.89
CA TRP A 109 -30.87 21.41 -5.50
C TRP A 109 -29.59 20.60 -5.40
N PHE A 110 -29.02 20.54 -4.20
CA PHE A 110 -27.92 19.65 -3.85
C PHE A 110 -28.12 19.05 -2.45
N ILE A 111 -27.40 17.97 -2.15
CA ILE A 111 -27.53 17.22 -0.89
C ILE A 111 -26.26 17.39 -0.05
N SER A 112 -26.46 17.88 1.17
CA SER A 112 -25.41 18.09 2.16
C SER A 112 -25.78 17.38 3.45
N ASP A 113 -25.09 16.28 3.78
CA ASP A 113 -25.34 15.46 4.97
C ASP A 113 -26.83 15.03 5.08
N GLY A 114 -27.41 14.61 3.95
CA GLY A 114 -28.83 14.24 3.84
C GLY A 114 -29.82 15.41 3.93
N GLN A 115 -29.35 16.66 4.10
CA GLN A 115 -30.20 17.85 3.99
C GLN A 115 -30.29 18.29 2.52
N ILE A 116 -31.48 18.62 2.05
CA ILE A 116 -31.72 19.15 0.70
C ILE A 116 -31.56 20.67 0.75
N LYS A 117 -30.61 21.22 -0.01
CA LYS A 117 -30.29 22.66 -0.07
C LYS A 117 -30.53 23.22 -1.49
N PRO A 118 -31.04 24.46 -1.65
CA PRO A 118 -31.30 25.05 -2.96
C PRO A 118 -30.03 25.62 -3.61
N GLU A 119 -29.91 25.49 -4.94
CA GLU A 119 -28.95 26.25 -5.74
C GLU A 119 -29.35 27.74 -5.80
N GLY A 120 -28.38 28.64 -5.93
CA GLY A 120 -28.63 30.05 -6.20
C GLY A 120 -29.09 30.29 -7.65
N PHE A 121 -29.91 31.31 -7.84
CA PHE A 121 -30.37 31.75 -9.16
C PHE A 121 -30.20 33.25 -9.32
N ARG A 122 -30.14 33.73 -10.58
CA ARG A 122 -30.17 35.16 -10.85
C ARG A 122 -31.60 35.64 -10.96
N GLU A 123 -31.92 36.70 -10.23
CA GLU A 123 -33.21 37.39 -10.36
C GLU A 123 -33.26 38.25 -11.63
N SER A 124 -34.45 38.79 -11.93
CA SER A 124 -34.65 39.70 -13.06
C SER A 124 -33.88 41.02 -12.92
N THR A 125 -33.49 41.40 -11.70
CA THR A 125 -32.55 42.50 -11.39
C THR A 125 -31.12 42.21 -11.87
N GLY A 126 -30.79 40.93 -12.11
CA GLY A 126 -29.46 40.46 -12.42
C GLY A 126 -28.61 40.15 -11.18
N GLU A 127 -29.10 40.37 -9.97
CA GLU A 127 -28.43 39.98 -8.72
C GLU A 127 -28.51 38.45 -8.50
N TRP A 128 -27.58 37.92 -7.72
CA TRP A 128 -27.55 36.52 -7.31
C TRP A 128 -28.33 36.34 -6.01
N THR A 129 -29.43 35.59 -6.07
CA THR A 129 -30.19 35.21 -4.89
C THR A 129 -29.93 33.75 -4.57
N MET A 130 -29.31 33.52 -3.42
CA MET A 130 -29.20 32.19 -2.80
C MET A 130 -29.70 32.27 -1.36
N ARG A 131 -30.73 31.48 -1.03
CA ARG A 131 -31.21 31.33 0.36
C ARG A 131 -30.26 30.41 1.15
N ARG A 132 -29.07 30.94 1.45
CA ARG A 132 -27.99 30.27 2.21
C ARG A 132 -28.49 29.87 3.60
N GLY A 133 -28.05 28.70 4.08
CA GLY A 133 -28.43 28.19 5.39
C GLY A 133 -29.91 27.85 5.53
N VAL A 134 -30.64 27.65 4.42
CA VAL A 134 -32.03 27.21 4.40
C VAL A 134 -32.10 25.83 3.72
N CYS A 135 -32.76 24.88 4.37
CA CYS A 135 -32.87 23.48 3.98
C CYS A 135 -34.35 23.11 3.81
N VAL A 136 -34.65 22.06 3.04
CA VAL A 136 -35.99 21.45 3.05
C VAL A 136 -36.22 20.81 4.42
N ASP A 137 -37.41 21.02 4.97
CA ASP A 137 -37.82 20.63 6.30
C ASP A 137 -39.25 20.09 6.23
N ALA A 138 -39.50 18.92 6.83
CA ALA A 138 -40.84 18.40 7.00
C ALA A 138 -41.46 18.95 8.29
N SER A 139 -42.40 19.90 8.16
CA SER A 139 -43.03 20.58 9.29
C SER A 139 -43.77 19.61 10.21
N GLN A 140 -43.79 19.91 11.51
CA GLN A 140 -44.55 19.15 12.50
C GLN A 140 -45.85 19.91 12.85
N PRO A 141 -47.00 19.24 12.97
CA PRO A 141 -47.22 17.79 12.94
C PRO A 141 -47.69 17.21 11.58
N ASP A 142 -47.87 18.06 10.56
CA ASP A 142 -48.54 17.73 9.30
C ASP A 142 -47.63 17.11 8.24
N GLY A 143 -46.31 17.19 8.42
CA GLY A 143 -45.31 16.63 7.51
C GLY A 143 -45.11 17.42 6.22
N ARG A 144 -45.68 18.62 6.09
CA ARG A 144 -45.57 19.41 4.86
C ARG A 144 -44.14 19.86 4.63
N LEU A 145 -43.66 19.76 3.39
CA LEU A 145 -42.33 20.23 3.06
C LEU A 145 -42.29 21.77 2.96
N VAL A 146 -41.37 22.37 3.70
CA VAL A 146 -41.12 23.81 3.78
C VAL A 146 -39.62 24.08 3.70
N MET A 147 -39.25 25.34 3.47
CA MET A 147 -37.90 25.85 3.54
C MET A 147 -37.69 26.44 4.94
N HIS A 148 -36.79 25.85 5.72
CA HIS A 148 -36.51 26.29 7.08
C HIS A 148 -35.00 26.36 7.34
N GLY A 149 -34.58 27.09 8.37
CA GLY A 149 -33.15 27.24 8.68
C GLY A 149 -32.48 25.88 8.91
N CYS A 150 -31.36 25.62 8.23
CA CYS A 150 -30.64 24.35 8.33
C CYS A 150 -30.25 24.10 9.79
N HIS A 151 -30.73 22.98 10.32
CA HIS A 151 -30.50 22.54 11.68
C HIS A 151 -30.30 21.03 11.77
N GLY A 152 -30.15 20.30 10.65
CA GLY A 152 -29.70 18.89 10.63
C GLY A 152 -30.54 17.89 11.42
N GLY A 153 -31.70 18.28 11.95
CA GLY A 153 -32.58 17.45 12.77
C GLY A 153 -33.30 16.40 11.91
N PRO A 154 -33.89 15.34 12.50
CA PRO A 154 -34.44 14.22 11.72
C PRO A 154 -35.47 14.62 10.65
N ASN A 155 -36.20 15.72 10.87
CA ASN A 155 -37.18 16.31 9.93
C ASN A 155 -36.54 17.01 8.71
N GLN A 156 -35.23 17.29 8.75
CA GLN A 156 -34.44 17.81 7.62
C GLN A 156 -33.50 16.74 7.02
N ARG A 157 -33.53 15.50 7.51
CA ARG A 157 -32.73 14.39 6.99
C ARG A 157 -33.54 13.56 6.00
N PHE A 158 -33.08 13.48 4.77
CA PHE A 158 -33.70 12.73 3.68
C PHE A 158 -32.76 11.66 3.13
N ALA A 159 -33.31 10.49 2.79
CA ALA A 159 -32.58 9.35 2.24
C ALA A 159 -33.44 8.58 1.23
N GLY A 160 -32.83 7.96 0.23
CA GLY A 160 -33.53 7.14 -0.76
C GLY A 160 -32.59 6.63 -1.85
N ASP A 161 -32.97 5.55 -2.53
CA ASP A 161 -32.11 4.87 -3.53
C ASP A 161 -31.81 5.73 -4.77
N GLY A 162 -32.58 6.80 -4.99
CA GLY A 162 -32.40 7.80 -6.06
C GLY A 162 -31.67 9.07 -5.64
N LEU A 163 -31.03 9.11 -4.46
CA LEU A 163 -30.18 10.22 -4.00
C LEU A 163 -28.69 9.87 -4.14
N PRO A 164 -27.80 10.86 -4.37
CA PRO A 164 -26.36 10.63 -4.45
C PRO A 164 -25.80 10.17 -3.10
N MET A 165 -24.85 9.23 -3.16
CA MET A 165 -24.07 8.80 -1.99
C MET A 165 -23.02 9.84 -1.54
N VAL A 166 -22.73 10.85 -2.38
CA VAL A 166 -21.75 11.90 -2.10
C VAL A 166 -22.47 13.11 -1.50
N SER A 167 -22.00 13.55 -0.34
CA SER A 167 -22.42 14.81 0.27
C SER A 167 -21.57 15.95 -0.29
N GLU A 168 -22.22 16.95 -0.88
CA GLU A 168 -21.58 18.19 -1.32
C GLU A 168 -22.14 19.38 -0.52
N ASP A 169 -21.30 20.36 -0.19
CA ASP A 169 -21.75 21.62 0.39
C ASP A 169 -20.90 22.79 -0.10
N ILE A 170 -21.35 24.01 0.16
CA ILE A 170 -20.57 25.20 -0.13
C ILE A 170 -19.59 25.45 1.02
N MET A 171 -18.32 25.70 0.68
CA MET A 171 -17.33 26.15 1.65
C MET A 171 -17.36 27.67 1.73
N GLN A 172 -17.77 28.22 2.88
CA GLN A 172 -17.65 29.65 3.18
C GLN A 172 -16.38 29.93 3.97
N VAL A 173 -15.78 31.11 3.80
CA VAL A 173 -14.60 31.53 4.57
C VAL A 173 -14.93 32.76 5.41
N LEU A 174 -14.52 32.75 6.68
CA LEU A 174 -14.65 33.93 7.55
C LEU A 174 -13.67 35.01 7.10
N GLY A 175 -13.99 36.30 7.28
CA GLY A 175 -13.06 37.36 6.90
C GLY A 175 -13.71 38.71 6.68
N PRO A 176 -13.02 39.64 6.00
CA PRO A 176 -13.51 40.99 5.73
C PRO A 176 -14.49 41.08 4.54
N TRP A 177 -14.82 39.96 3.89
CA TRP A 177 -15.74 39.91 2.75
C TRP A 177 -17.20 40.09 3.18
N GLU A 178 -18.01 40.67 2.30
CA GLU A 178 -19.45 40.85 2.55
C GLU A 178 -20.18 39.50 2.66
N ASP A 179 -21.24 39.45 3.46
CA ASP A 179 -22.06 38.25 3.68
C ASP A 179 -22.66 37.74 2.37
N GLY A 180 -21.99 36.78 1.72
CA GLY A 180 -22.39 36.20 0.44
C GLY A 180 -21.39 36.39 -0.69
N GLY A 181 -20.31 37.14 -0.47
CA GLY A 181 -19.15 37.22 -1.36
C GLY A 181 -17.99 36.30 -0.98
N ASN A 182 -18.22 35.33 -0.08
CA ASN A 182 -17.19 34.62 0.66
C ASN A 182 -17.21 33.08 0.45
N CYS A 183 -17.67 32.61 -0.71
CA CYS A 183 -17.76 31.19 -1.03
C CYS A 183 -16.62 30.73 -1.94
N VAL A 184 -16.03 29.57 -1.66
CA VAL A 184 -14.94 28.98 -2.44
C VAL A 184 -15.46 28.50 -3.80
N ASP A 185 -14.90 29.06 -4.87
CA ASP A 185 -15.27 28.88 -6.27
C ASP A 185 -14.06 28.39 -7.08
N TYR A 186 -14.29 27.43 -7.98
CA TYR A 186 -13.31 26.87 -8.89
C TYR A 186 -13.34 27.57 -10.27
N ASP A 187 -12.23 28.24 -10.64
CA ASP A 187 -12.01 28.74 -11.99
C ASP A 187 -11.37 27.66 -12.89
N PHE A 188 -12.20 27.06 -13.74
CA PHE A 188 -11.79 26.01 -14.68
C PHE A 188 -10.89 26.48 -15.84
N HIS A 189 -10.71 27.79 -16.06
CA HIS A 189 -9.74 28.30 -17.05
C HIS A 189 -8.34 28.47 -16.46
N LEU A 190 -8.27 28.78 -15.17
CA LEU A 190 -7.01 29.06 -14.45
C LEU A 190 -6.56 27.89 -13.58
N HIS A 191 -7.40 26.88 -13.37
CA HIS A 191 -7.16 25.73 -12.49
C HIS A 191 -6.84 26.11 -11.04
N VAL A 192 -7.52 27.14 -10.51
CA VAL A 192 -7.37 27.62 -9.13
C VAL A 192 -8.71 27.76 -8.43
N ALA A 193 -8.68 27.76 -7.09
CA ALA A 193 -9.81 28.11 -6.25
C ALA A 193 -9.66 29.53 -5.69
N TYR A 194 -10.77 30.26 -5.59
CA TYR A 194 -10.83 31.65 -5.10
C TYR A 194 -12.18 31.95 -4.43
N LEU A 195 -12.34 33.09 -3.75
CA LEU A 195 -13.64 33.49 -3.23
C LEU A 195 -14.47 34.24 -4.25
N TYR A 196 -15.74 33.84 -4.35
CA TYR A 196 -16.72 34.46 -5.21
C TYR A 196 -18.11 34.55 -4.55
N VAL A 197 -19.05 35.17 -5.27
CA VAL A 197 -20.43 35.32 -4.83
C VAL A 197 -21.09 33.94 -4.73
N CYS A 198 -21.63 33.64 -3.55
CA CYS A 198 -22.27 32.38 -3.22
C CYS A 198 -23.50 32.10 -4.10
N HIS A 199 -23.36 31.13 -5.01
CA HIS A 199 -24.41 30.68 -5.93
C HIS A 199 -24.63 29.16 -5.96
N GLY A 200 -23.76 28.35 -5.34
CA GLY A 200 -24.04 26.91 -5.10
C GLY A 200 -24.11 26.00 -6.34
N ARG A 201 -23.66 26.49 -7.49
CA ARG A 201 -23.38 25.68 -8.69
C ARG A 201 -22.26 24.68 -8.45
N ALA A 202 -22.13 23.68 -9.32
CA ALA A 202 -21.13 22.61 -9.22
C ALA A 202 -19.68 23.09 -8.95
N ASN A 203 -19.25 24.23 -9.51
CA ASN A 203 -17.93 24.84 -9.26
C ASN A 203 -17.76 25.48 -7.87
N GLN A 204 -18.82 25.57 -7.06
CA GLN A 204 -18.80 25.98 -5.64
C GLN A 204 -19.26 24.88 -4.69
N ARG A 205 -19.60 23.69 -5.22
CA ARG A 205 -20.02 22.54 -4.42
C ARG A 205 -18.82 21.65 -4.18
N TRP A 206 -18.38 21.63 -2.94
CA TRP A 206 -17.23 20.86 -2.50
C TRP A 206 -17.71 19.65 -1.71
N SER A 207 -17.16 18.47 -2.02
CA SER A 207 -17.30 17.28 -1.18
C SER A 207 -15.98 16.97 -0.49
N PHE A 208 -16.03 16.72 0.82
CA PHE A 208 -14.88 16.19 1.56
C PHE A 208 -15.06 14.68 1.67
N THR A 209 -14.21 13.93 0.97
CA THR A 209 -14.39 12.49 0.80
C THR A 209 -13.75 11.68 1.94
N ALA A 210 -14.18 10.43 2.10
CA ALA A 210 -13.55 9.48 3.03
C ALA A 210 -12.05 9.24 2.74
N LYS A 211 -11.56 9.61 1.55
CA LYS A 211 -10.15 9.56 1.16
C LYS A 211 -9.36 10.81 1.54
N ASP A 212 -9.90 11.67 2.41
CA ASP A 212 -9.35 12.96 2.84
C ASP A 212 -9.16 13.98 1.69
N GLU A 213 -9.90 13.84 0.57
CA GLU A 213 -9.82 14.74 -0.59
C GLU A 213 -10.94 15.77 -0.58
N LEU A 214 -10.63 17.03 -0.88
CA LEU A 214 -11.61 18.09 -1.21
C LEU A 214 -11.86 18.10 -2.71
N ARG A 215 -13.06 17.67 -3.13
CA ARG A 215 -13.44 17.53 -4.54
C ARG A 215 -14.45 18.57 -4.99
N VAL A 216 -14.35 18.99 -6.24
CA VAL A 216 -15.27 19.89 -6.94
C VAL A 216 -15.54 19.33 -8.35
N GLU A 217 -16.74 19.56 -8.89
CA GLU A 217 -17.18 19.02 -10.21
C GLU A 217 -16.96 17.49 -10.39
N GLY A 218 -16.98 16.72 -9.30
CA GLY A 218 -16.91 15.25 -9.27
C GLY A 218 -15.52 14.62 -9.36
N ASP A 219 -14.70 15.03 -10.35
CA ASP A 219 -13.39 14.42 -10.63
C ASP A 219 -12.17 15.36 -10.43
N LYS A 220 -12.39 16.59 -9.97
CA LYS A 220 -11.32 17.53 -9.63
C LYS A 220 -11.11 17.61 -8.12
N CYS A 221 -9.86 17.72 -7.70
CA CYS A 221 -9.40 17.74 -6.32
C CYS A 221 -8.60 19.02 -6.06
N LEU A 222 -8.75 19.61 -4.87
CA LEU A 222 -7.87 20.66 -4.37
C LEU A 222 -6.48 20.07 -4.09
N GLU A 223 -5.45 20.63 -4.71
CA GLU A 223 -4.06 20.16 -4.66
C GLU A 223 -3.13 21.28 -4.20
N TYR A 224 -2.12 20.94 -3.39
CA TYR A 224 -1.08 21.88 -2.94
C TYR A 224 0.32 21.45 -3.40
N ASP A 225 1.21 22.40 -3.65
CA ASP A 225 2.58 22.14 -4.11
C ASP A 225 3.66 22.42 -3.05
N GLU A 226 4.92 22.46 -3.48
CA GLU A 226 6.10 22.65 -2.60
C GLU A 226 6.39 24.14 -2.35
N ASP A 227 5.77 25.02 -3.14
CA ASP A 227 5.91 26.49 -3.11
C ASP A 227 4.69 27.14 -2.40
N ASP A 228 3.97 26.37 -1.57
CA ASP A 228 2.75 26.75 -0.84
C ASP A 228 1.53 27.15 -1.72
N ASN A 229 1.57 26.95 -3.04
CA ASN A 229 0.43 27.26 -3.90
C ASN A 229 -0.69 26.23 -3.75
N VAL A 230 -1.92 26.66 -4.02
CA VAL A 230 -3.09 25.78 -4.09
C VAL A 230 -3.74 25.90 -5.48
N SER A 231 -4.01 24.75 -6.09
CA SER A 231 -4.63 24.61 -7.42
C SER A 231 -5.72 23.54 -7.41
N VAL A 232 -6.44 23.41 -8.51
CA VAL A 232 -7.49 22.40 -8.68
C VAL A 232 -7.12 21.49 -9.86
N GLN A 233 -6.80 20.25 -9.55
CA GLN A 233 -6.25 19.26 -10.50
C GLN A 233 -7.17 18.04 -10.65
N PRO A 234 -7.02 17.22 -11.70
CA PRO A 234 -7.64 15.89 -11.75
C PRO A 234 -7.30 15.07 -10.50
N CYS A 235 -8.29 14.42 -9.90
CA CYS A 235 -8.07 13.60 -8.72
C CYS A 235 -7.11 12.43 -9.04
N ASN A 236 -5.88 12.52 -8.54
CA ASN A 236 -4.80 11.57 -8.77
C ASN A 236 -4.55 10.66 -7.54
N GLY A 237 -5.17 11.00 -6.41
CA GLY A 237 -5.11 10.26 -5.16
C GLY A 237 -3.81 10.43 -4.38
N LEU A 238 -2.89 11.30 -4.80
CA LEU A 238 -1.59 11.55 -4.15
C LEU A 238 -1.74 12.30 -2.81
N ALA A 239 -0.69 12.33 -1.98
CA ALA A 239 -0.71 12.98 -0.66
C ALA A 239 -0.91 14.51 -0.75
N LYS A 240 -0.46 15.10 -1.86
CA LYS A 240 -0.67 16.52 -2.23
C LYS A 240 -2.14 16.90 -2.50
N GLN A 241 -3.07 15.94 -2.51
CA GLN A 241 -4.53 16.18 -2.59
C GLN A 241 -5.26 15.89 -1.27
N LYS A 242 -4.53 15.69 -0.17
CA LYS A 242 -5.07 15.22 1.12
C LYS A 242 -5.10 16.31 2.18
N TRP A 243 -6.24 16.46 2.83
CA TRP A 243 -6.56 17.55 3.74
C TRP A 243 -7.13 17.03 5.08
N VAL A 244 -7.06 17.85 6.13
CA VAL A 244 -7.67 17.60 7.43
C VAL A 244 -8.52 18.81 7.81
N ALA A 245 -9.83 18.60 7.99
CA ALA A 245 -10.69 19.61 8.63
C ALA A 245 -10.45 19.60 10.14
N GLN A 246 -10.20 20.78 10.73
CA GLN A 246 -9.93 20.97 12.15
C GLN A 246 -11.15 21.53 12.90
N SER A 247 -11.18 21.25 14.20
CA SER A 247 -12.25 21.61 15.14
C SER A 247 -12.59 23.10 15.24
N ASP A 248 -11.65 23.96 14.85
CA ASP A 248 -11.71 25.43 14.95
C ASP A 248 -11.94 26.12 13.59
N GLY A 249 -12.20 25.33 12.54
CA GLY A 249 -12.45 25.78 11.18
C GLY A 249 -11.22 25.80 10.26
N HIS A 250 -10.01 25.53 10.77
CA HIS A 250 -8.86 25.39 9.87
C HIS A 250 -9.00 24.16 8.97
N VAL A 251 -8.41 24.24 7.77
CA VAL A 251 -8.21 23.08 6.89
C VAL A 251 -6.71 22.96 6.66
N GLN A 252 -6.10 21.82 7.00
CA GLN A 252 -4.65 21.62 6.92
C GLN A 252 -4.26 20.62 5.85
N PRO A 253 -3.09 20.74 5.19
CA PRO A 253 -2.58 19.70 4.32
C PRO A 253 -2.08 18.52 5.16
N ARG A 254 -2.25 17.27 4.68
CA ARG A 254 -1.72 16.09 5.40
C ARG A 254 -0.19 15.94 5.32
N GLY A 255 0.50 16.73 4.48
CA GLY A 255 1.91 16.53 4.16
C GLY A 255 2.12 15.49 3.04
N PHE A 256 3.30 15.51 2.43
CA PHE A 256 3.65 14.67 1.28
C PHE A 256 5.06 14.07 1.42
N GLN A 257 5.46 13.17 0.51
CA GLN A 257 6.83 12.65 0.48
C GLN A 257 7.67 13.39 -0.57
N ALA A 258 8.73 14.05 -0.13
CA ALA A 258 9.67 14.70 -1.04
C ALA A 258 10.43 13.66 -1.88
N ALA A 259 11.01 14.09 -3.01
CA ALA A 259 11.71 13.21 -3.94
C ALA A 259 12.90 12.43 -3.33
N ASP A 260 13.46 12.92 -2.22
CA ASP A 260 14.53 12.29 -1.43
C ASP A 260 14.03 11.19 -0.46
N GLY A 261 12.72 10.98 -0.37
CA GLY A 261 12.07 10.00 0.51
C GLY A 261 11.73 10.52 1.91
N SER A 262 12.05 11.78 2.24
CA SER A 262 11.63 12.40 3.50
C SER A 262 10.15 12.77 3.49
N PHE A 263 9.49 12.69 4.65
CA PHE A 263 8.11 13.15 4.80
C PHE A 263 8.10 14.62 5.22
N VAL A 264 7.49 15.46 4.39
CA VAL A 264 7.29 16.89 4.66
C VAL A 264 5.99 17.04 5.45
N SER A 265 6.12 17.17 6.78
CA SER A 265 4.99 17.57 7.62
C SER A 265 4.56 18.99 7.26
N MET A 266 3.24 19.17 7.14
CA MET A 266 2.57 20.45 6.90
C MET A 266 1.71 20.86 8.09
N ASP A 267 1.96 20.31 9.28
CA ASP A 267 1.12 20.50 10.48
C ASP A 267 1.09 21.96 10.99
N ASN A 268 1.99 22.81 10.50
CA ASN A 268 2.04 24.25 10.76
C ASN A 268 1.44 25.11 9.62
N LYS A 269 0.95 24.48 8.54
CA LYS A 269 0.30 25.11 7.40
C LYS A 269 -1.20 24.91 7.45
N CYS A 270 -1.91 25.94 7.05
CA CYS A 270 -3.35 25.99 6.94
C CYS A 270 -3.71 26.56 5.58
N LEU A 271 -4.82 26.08 5.02
CA LEU A 271 -5.50 26.70 3.90
C LEU A 271 -5.87 28.13 4.30
N ASP A 272 -5.54 29.08 3.45
CA ASP A 272 -5.66 30.51 3.69
C ASP A 272 -6.24 31.15 2.42
N VAL A 273 -7.07 32.17 2.59
CA VAL A 273 -7.48 33.03 1.48
C VAL A 273 -6.66 34.31 1.49
N ALA A 274 -5.89 34.51 0.42
CA ALA A 274 -5.08 35.70 0.19
C ALA A 274 -5.96 36.96 0.10
N LEU A 275 -5.82 37.88 1.05
CA LEU A 275 -6.65 39.10 1.16
C LEU A 275 -6.54 40.05 -0.06
N GLU A 276 -5.46 39.94 -0.83
CA GLU A 276 -5.12 40.81 -1.96
C GLU A 276 -5.78 40.41 -3.29
N ASN A 277 -6.07 39.12 -3.48
CA ASN A 277 -6.55 38.57 -4.75
C ASN A 277 -7.66 37.51 -4.59
N ALA A 278 -8.06 37.22 -3.35
CA ALA A 278 -9.07 36.25 -2.94
C ALA A 278 -8.80 34.78 -3.35
N ARG A 279 -7.58 34.42 -3.78
CA ARG A 279 -7.22 33.02 -4.09
C ARG A 279 -6.94 32.23 -2.83
N LEU A 280 -7.16 30.92 -2.92
CA LEU A 280 -6.70 29.96 -1.92
C LEU A 280 -5.19 29.74 -2.07
N GLN A 281 -4.51 29.61 -0.94
CA GLN A 281 -3.08 29.34 -0.80
C GLN A 281 -2.81 28.56 0.49
N LEU A 282 -1.59 28.08 0.70
CA LEU A 282 -1.14 27.66 2.03
C LEU A 282 -0.44 28.81 2.75
N TRP A 283 -0.74 28.97 4.03
CA TRP A 283 -0.03 29.91 4.88
C TRP A 283 0.19 29.32 6.29
N GLY A 284 1.01 29.98 7.11
CA GLY A 284 1.20 29.55 8.50
C GLY A 284 -0.13 29.65 9.28
N CYS A 285 -0.48 28.59 10.01
CA CYS A 285 -1.69 28.54 10.84
C CYS A 285 -1.65 29.61 11.94
N MET A 286 -2.71 30.42 12.04
CA MET A 286 -2.83 31.48 13.03
C MET A 286 -4.19 31.39 13.76
N PRO A 287 -4.22 31.06 15.07
CA PRO A 287 -5.45 30.76 15.81
C PRO A 287 -6.58 31.79 15.70
N ASP A 288 -6.27 33.08 15.54
CA ASP A 288 -7.24 34.18 15.51
C ASP A 288 -7.50 34.76 14.11
N GLN A 289 -6.92 34.20 13.03
CA GLN A 289 -7.15 34.72 11.68
C GLN A 289 -8.46 34.18 11.09
N PRO A 290 -9.40 35.05 10.68
CA PRO A 290 -10.66 34.59 10.13
C PRO A 290 -10.50 34.01 8.71
N ASN A 291 -9.60 34.55 7.88
CA ASN A 291 -9.39 34.12 6.48
C ASN A 291 -8.76 32.72 6.33
N GLN A 292 -8.49 32.04 7.44
CA GLN A 292 -8.04 30.64 7.52
C GLN A 292 -9.14 29.70 8.05
N LYS A 293 -10.34 30.22 8.33
CA LYS A 293 -11.46 29.47 8.94
C LYS A 293 -12.59 29.26 7.95
N PHE A 294 -12.77 28.00 7.60
CA PHE A 294 -13.74 27.51 6.63
C PHE A 294 -14.96 26.94 7.35
N LEU A 295 -16.15 27.26 6.86
CA LEU A 295 -17.43 26.80 7.37
C LEU A 295 -18.15 26.02 6.26
N SER A 296 -18.44 24.74 6.53
CA SER A 296 -19.18 23.86 5.62
C SER A 296 -19.63 22.60 6.34
N ASP A 297 -20.80 22.04 6.02
CA ASP A 297 -21.28 20.79 6.62
C ASP A 297 -20.43 19.57 6.22
N VAL A 298 -19.62 19.66 5.15
CA VAL A 298 -18.67 18.60 4.75
C VAL A 298 -17.33 18.66 5.49
N LEU A 299 -16.96 19.81 6.07
CA LEU A 299 -15.69 20.01 6.78
C LEU A 299 -15.78 19.59 8.25
N LYS A 300 -16.26 18.36 8.50
CA LYS A 300 -16.38 17.79 9.85
C LYS A 300 -15.10 17.05 10.23
N PRO A 301 -14.38 17.44 11.30
CA PRO A 301 -13.25 16.68 11.81
C PRO A 301 -13.68 15.27 12.23
N LYS A 302 -12.84 14.27 11.93
CA LYS A 302 -13.11 12.87 12.27
C LYS A 302 -13.18 12.64 13.78
N THR A 303 -12.36 13.37 14.55
CA THR A 303 -12.32 13.36 16.01
C THR A 303 -13.57 13.94 16.69
N GLN A 304 -14.44 14.62 15.94
CA GLN A 304 -15.64 15.27 16.46
C GLN A 304 -16.91 14.46 16.25
N ASP A 305 -17.80 14.47 17.24
CA ASP A 305 -19.07 13.74 17.16
C ASP A 305 -20.13 14.24 18.16
N LEU A 306 -21.35 13.80 17.95
CA LEU A 306 -22.45 13.92 18.90
C LEU A 306 -22.18 13.04 20.12
N ILE A 307 -22.28 13.60 21.32
CA ILE A 307 -22.30 12.82 22.56
C ILE A 307 -23.76 12.57 22.94
N THR A 308 -24.20 11.32 22.87
CA THR A 308 -25.56 10.90 23.28
C THR A 308 -25.60 10.47 24.75
N VAL A 309 -26.77 10.57 25.40
CA VAL A 309 -26.97 10.21 26.82
C VAL A 309 -28.15 9.22 26.98
N ASP A 310 -27.99 8.12 27.72
CA ASP A 310 -28.99 7.02 27.78
C ASP A 310 -30.29 7.33 28.55
N GLY A 311 -30.44 8.54 29.11
CA GLY A 311 -31.54 8.90 30.01
C GLY A 311 -32.94 8.99 29.33
N PRO A 312 -33.98 9.37 30.10
CA PRO A 312 -35.38 9.17 29.75
C PRO A 312 -35.94 10.22 28.77
N TRP A 313 -35.25 10.42 27.63
CA TRP A 313 -35.66 11.31 26.55
C TRP A 313 -36.27 10.52 25.37
N PRO A 314 -37.06 11.17 24.50
CA PRO A 314 -37.50 10.57 23.23
C PRO A 314 -36.31 10.10 22.37
N ALA A 315 -36.53 9.10 21.52
CA ALA A 315 -35.51 8.61 20.59
C ALA A 315 -35.00 9.75 19.69
N GLY A 316 -33.68 9.96 19.65
CA GLY A 316 -33.04 11.08 18.94
C GLY A 316 -33.01 12.42 19.70
N ALA A 317 -33.52 12.48 20.93
CA ALA A 317 -33.63 13.72 21.71
C ALA A 317 -32.66 13.78 22.90
N ASN A 318 -31.44 13.31 22.73
CA ASN A 318 -30.52 13.02 23.85
C ASN A 318 -29.04 13.39 23.61
N CYS A 319 -28.74 14.40 22.81
CA CYS A 319 -27.37 14.85 22.55
C CYS A 319 -26.90 15.93 23.54
N VAL A 320 -25.62 15.94 23.90
CA VAL A 320 -24.99 17.01 24.68
C VAL A 320 -24.81 18.24 23.80
N ASP A 321 -25.29 19.36 24.30
CA ASP A 321 -25.40 20.64 23.61
C ASP A 321 -24.78 21.75 24.47
N TYR A 322 -23.95 22.60 23.86
CA TYR A 322 -23.42 23.81 24.49
C TYR A 322 -24.36 25.00 24.25
N ASN A 323 -25.04 25.40 25.33
CA ASN A 323 -25.78 26.65 25.40
C ASN A 323 -24.83 27.86 25.57
N TYR A 324 -24.56 28.56 24.47
CA TYR A 324 -23.73 29.78 24.45
C TYR A 324 -24.40 31.01 25.07
N ALA A 325 -25.69 30.97 25.43
CA ALA A 325 -26.36 32.05 26.16
C ALA A 325 -26.22 31.92 27.68
N THR A 326 -26.06 30.70 28.21
CA THR A 326 -25.88 30.44 29.66
C THR A 326 -24.50 29.91 30.04
N ASN A 327 -23.65 29.58 29.07
CA ASN A 327 -22.35 28.92 29.24
C ASN A 327 -22.46 27.55 29.95
N GLU A 328 -23.48 26.78 29.58
CA GLU A 328 -23.80 25.48 30.17
C GLU A 328 -23.87 24.39 29.10
N ALA A 329 -23.40 23.19 29.44
CA ALA A 329 -23.66 21.99 28.64
C ALA A 329 -24.95 21.33 29.15
N TYR A 330 -25.84 20.91 28.26
CA TYR A 330 -27.12 20.29 28.60
C TYR A 330 -27.55 19.25 27.56
N VAL A 331 -28.52 18.40 27.91
CA VAL A 331 -29.08 17.42 26.97
C VAL A 331 -30.20 18.04 26.14
N TYR A 332 -30.08 17.98 24.82
CA TYR A 332 -31.02 18.54 23.85
C TYR A 332 -31.26 17.63 22.64
N ALA A 333 -32.13 18.07 21.72
CA ALA A 333 -32.46 17.34 20.51
C ALA A 333 -31.25 17.25 19.56
N CYS A 334 -30.91 16.05 19.11
CA CYS A 334 -29.77 15.83 18.23
C CYS A 334 -29.97 16.53 16.89
N HIS A 335 -29.14 17.53 16.61
CA HIS A 335 -29.26 18.44 15.48
C HIS A 335 -27.91 18.70 14.76
N GLY A 336 -26.77 18.24 15.32
CA GLY A 336 -25.52 18.11 14.54
C GLY A 336 -24.82 19.41 14.14
N ARG A 337 -25.12 20.52 14.84
CA ARG A 337 -24.44 21.81 14.68
C ARG A 337 -23.16 21.84 15.54
N ASP A 338 -22.30 22.83 15.31
CA ASP A 338 -21.02 23.02 16.01
C ASP A 338 -21.12 22.98 17.55
N ASN A 339 -22.20 23.49 18.13
CA ASN A 339 -22.47 23.45 19.58
C ASN A 339 -22.83 22.06 20.13
N GLN A 340 -23.12 21.07 19.28
CA GLN A 340 -23.35 19.67 19.66
C GLN A 340 -22.24 18.71 19.20
N LEU A 341 -21.26 19.20 18.44
CA LEU A 341 -20.10 18.43 18.04
C LEU A 341 -18.99 18.62 19.08
N TRP A 342 -18.50 17.51 19.63
CA TRP A 342 -17.53 17.46 20.72
C TRP A 342 -16.32 16.59 20.37
N GLU A 343 -15.19 16.87 21.01
CA GLU A 343 -13.93 16.12 20.91
C GLU A 343 -13.34 15.86 22.30
N LEU A 344 -12.90 14.63 22.59
CA LEU A 344 -12.01 14.34 23.73
C LEU A 344 -10.56 14.40 23.26
N THR A 345 -9.88 15.48 23.61
CA THR A 345 -8.50 15.76 23.21
C THR A 345 -7.46 14.88 23.94
N ALA A 346 -6.25 14.81 23.38
CA ALA A 346 -5.17 13.98 23.92
C ALA A 346 -4.77 14.33 25.37
N ASP A 347 -4.84 15.62 25.74
CA ASP A 347 -4.65 16.17 27.08
C ASP A 347 -5.88 16.03 28.00
N SER A 348 -6.89 15.30 27.51
CA SER A 348 -8.12 14.87 28.21
C SER A 348 -9.17 15.97 28.43
N GLN A 349 -9.23 16.99 27.56
CA GLN A 349 -10.29 17.99 27.61
C GLN A 349 -11.45 17.63 26.68
N LEU A 350 -12.69 17.87 27.14
CA LEU A 350 -13.89 17.78 26.30
C LEU A 350 -14.17 19.15 25.68
N ARG A 351 -13.80 19.30 24.41
CA ARG A 351 -13.94 20.55 23.64
C ARG A 351 -15.22 20.51 22.82
N SER A 352 -15.95 21.62 22.77
CA SER A 352 -16.99 21.85 21.77
C SER A 352 -16.37 22.53 20.54
N SER A 353 -16.83 22.15 19.35
CA SER A 353 -16.49 22.81 18.08
C SER A 353 -16.87 24.28 18.08
N ARG A 354 -17.88 24.66 18.88
CA ARG A 354 -18.29 26.04 19.04
C ARG A 354 -17.29 26.83 19.91
N GLY A 355 -16.41 27.58 19.24
CA GLY A 355 -15.66 28.69 19.84
C GLY A 355 -14.52 28.30 20.78
N GLY A 356 -13.96 27.10 20.65
CA GLY A 356 -12.79 26.68 21.46
C GLY A 356 -13.10 26.53 22.96
N MET A 357 -14.34 26.15 23.28
CA MET A 357 -14.83 26.07 24.66
C MET A 357 -14.72 24.65 25.21
N CYS A 358 -14.19 24.53 26.42
CA CYS A 358 -13.99 23.30 27.16
C CYS A 358 -15.06 23.11 28.22
N LEU A 359 -15.54 21.87 28.37
CA LEU A 359 -16.30 21.47 29.56
C LEU A 359 -15.39 21.60 30.78
N THR A 360 -15.81 22.40 31.74
CA THR A 360 -14.98 22.86 32.86
C THR A 360 -15.73 22.64 34.17
N LEU A 361 -15.04 22.11 35.17
CA LEU A 361 -15.51 22.06 36.54
C LEU A 361 -15.64 23.48 37.11
N ASP A 362 -16.81 23.80 37.66
CA ASP A 362 -17.05 25.06 38.39
C ASP A 362 -16.44 24.99 39.81
N ASP A 363 -16.01 26.14 40.34
CA ASP A 363 -15.40 26.32 41.68
C ASP A 363 -16.21 25.69 42.83
N SER A 364 -17.50 25.44 42.64
CA SER A 364 -18.39 24.80 43.61
C SER A 364 -18.34 23.26 43.66
N GLU A 365 -17.60 22.62 42.75
CA GLU A 365 -17.51 21.15 42.54
C GLU A 365 -18.85 20.43 42.28
N LYS A 366 -19.89 21.20 41.91
CA LYS A 366 -21.26 20.71 41.71
C LYS A 366 -21.77 20.94 40.29
N ALA A 367 -21.42 22.07 39.69
CA ALA A 367 -21.77 22.41 38.31
C ALA A 367 -20.61 22.12 37.36
N VAL A 368 -20.94 21.99 36.08
CA VAL A 368 -19.98 22.15 34.98
C VAL A 368 -20.42 23.30 34.10
N ARG A 369 -19.46 24.04 33.55
CA ARG A 369 -19.67 25.17 32.66
C ARG A 369 -18.77 25.07 31.45
N MET A 370 -19.11 25.83 30.41
CA MET A 370 -18.27 26.00 29.24
C MET A 370 -17.38 27.23 29.46
N THR A 371 -16.06 27.03 29.41
CA THR A 371 -15.06 28.10 29.52
C THR A 371 -14.00 27.95 28.43
N PRO A 372 -13.24 29.00 28.05
CA PRO A 372 -12.19 28.88 27.03
C PRO A 372 -11.17 27.79 27.41
N CYS A 373 -10.80 26.94 26.45
CA CYS A 373 -9.83 25.89 26.68
C CYS A 373 -8.44 26.44 27.04
N ALA A 374 -7.81 25.85 28.06
CA ALA A 374 -6.49 26.23 28.55
C ALA A 374 -5.63 25.01 28.86
N ALA A 375 -4.38 25.00 28.39
CA ALA A 375 -3.46 23.89 28.60
C ALA A 375 -3.16 23.64 30.09
N ASP A 376 -3.06 22.37 30.47
CA ASP A 376 -2.72 21.88 31.81
C ASP A 376 -3.63 22.32 32.98
N VAL A 377 -4.81 22.88 32.70
CA VAL A 377 -5.86 23.15 33.69
C VAL A 377 -6.60 21.86 34.04
N GLY A 378 -6.54 21.42 35.29
CA GLY A 378 -7.10 20.13 35.75
C GLY A 378 -8.64 20.12 35.78
N GLU A 379 -9.21 21.27 36.07
CA GLU A 379 -10.64 21.57 36.07
C GLU A 379 -11.29 21.30 34.71
N GLN A 380 -10.52 21.32 33.62
CA GLN A 380 -10.97 21.02 32.26
C GLN A 380 -10.71 19.57 31.83
N GLN A 381 -10.20 18.70 32.72
CA GLN A 381 -9.74 17.35 32.37
C GLN A 381 -10.69 16.24 32.84
N TRP A 382 -11.01 15.35 31.91
CA TRP A 382 -12.05 14.34 32.01
C TRP A 382 -11.54 12.97 31.60
N ARG A 383 -11.92 11.95 32.36
CA ARG A 383 -11.71 10.54 32.03
C ARG A 383 -13.03 9.88 31.68
N VAL A 384 -13.07 9.14 30.57
CA VAL A 384 -14.21 8.31 30.18
C VAL A 384 -13.97 6.88 30.65
N THR A 385 -14.94 6.30 31.37
CA THR A 385 -14.90 4.89 31.79
C THR A 385 -15.65 3.99 30.81
N ARG A 386 -15.32 2.69 30.81
CA ARG A 386 -15.88 1.69 29.87
C ARG A 386 -17.42 1.58 29.91
N ASP A 387 -18.03 1.89 31.05
CA ASP A 387 -19.48 1.93 31.23
C ASP A 387 -20.10 3.28 30.84
N GLY A 388 -19.43 4.08 30.01
CA GLY A 388 -19.93 5.36 29.47
C GLY A 388 -19.97 6.51 30.47
N SER A 389 -19.42 6.35 31.68
CA SER A 389 -19.42 7.44 32.65
C SER A 389 -18.20 8.36 32.48
N VAL A 390 -18.45 9.66 32.49
CA VAL A 390 -17.40 10.68 32.39
C VAL A 390 -17.08 11.17 33.81
N GLN A 391 -15.81 11.21 34.19
CA GLN A 391 -15.35 11.55 35.54
C GLN A 391 -14.33 12.69 35.48
N PRO A 392 -14.39 13.68 36.40
CA PRO A 392 -13.36 14.71 36.48
C PRO A 392 -12.05 14.07 36.97
N MET A 393 -10.92 14.48 36.39
CA MET A 393 -9.61 14.10 36.92
C MET A 393 -9.35 14.84 38.24
N GLY A 394 -9.83 16.07 38.38
CA GLY A 394 -9.57 16.91 39.55
C GLY A 394 -8.54 17.99 39.22
N TYR A 395 -8.07 18.72 40.22
CA TYR A 395 -7.38 19.98 39.97
C TYR A 395 -6.25 20.28 40.98
N ARG A 396 -5.43 21.29 40.70
CA ARG A 396 -4.41 21.78 41.64
C ARG A 396 -5.01 22.87 42.51
N ALA A 397 -5.21 22.58 43.79
CA ALA A 397 -5.61 23.61 44.75
C ALA A 397 -4.52 24.70 44.89
N SER A 398 -4.87 25.86 45.44
CA SER A 398 -4.02 27.06 45.52
C SER A 398 -2.66 26.88 46.24
N GLY A 399 -2.47 25.76 46.97
CA GLY A 399 -1.19 25.35 47.58
C GLY A 399 -0.36 24.38 46.74
N GLY A 400 -0.71 24.13 45.47
CA GLY A 400 -0.01 23.23 44.54
C GLY A 400 -0.35 21.73 44.68
N SER A 401 -1.06 21.34 45.74
CA SER A 401 -1.53 19.96 45.99
C SER A 401 -2.66 19.56 45.05
N TRP A 402 -2.60 18.33 44.51
CA TRP A 402 -3.69 17.76 43.72
C TRP A 402 -4.92 17.43 44.58
N HIS A 403 -6.09 17.89 44.15
CA HIS A 403 -7.39 17.60 44.73
C HIS A 403 -8.14 16.61 43.82
N ALA A 404 -8.24 15.36 44.25
CA ALA A 404 -8.84 14.27 43.47
C ALA A 404 -10.34 14.11 43.78
N LEU A 405 -11.18 14.21 42.74
CA LEU A 405 -12.64 14.11 42.85
C LEU A 405 -13.15 12.68 42.63
N ALA A 406 -12.53 11.72 43.32
CA ALA A 406 -12.83 10.29 43.17
C ALA A 406 -14.30 9.96 43.52
N GLY A 407 -14.97 9.18 42.66
CA GLY A 407 -16.37 8.78 42.85
C GLY A 407 -17.41 9.85 42.45
N LYS A 408 -16.98 10.93 41.80
CA LYS A 408 -17.86 11.87 41.08
C LYS A 408 -17.97 11.49 39.61
N CYS A 409 -19.18 11.57 39.08
CA CYS A 409 -19.47 11.33 37.67
C CYS A 409 -20.29 12.50 37.12
N LEU A 410 -20.05 12.84 35.86
CA LEU A 410 -20.91 13.72 35.08
C LEU A 410 -22.30 13.08 34.97
N ALA A 411 -23.34 13.90 35.12
CA ALA A 411 -24.72 13.47 35.07
C ALA A 411 -25.57 14.56 34.43
N ALA A 412 -26.43 14.17 33.49
CA ALA A 412 -27.51 15.04 33.05
C ALA A 412 -28.60 15.11 34.14
N THR A 413 -28.99 16.32 34.54
CA THR A 413 -29.98 16.52 35.60
C THR A 413 -31.40 16.18 35.15
N ASN A 414 -32.19 15.54 36.02
CA ASN A 414 -33.54 15.04 35.74
C ASN A 414 -34.60 16.12 35.37
N GLY A 415 -34.26 17.41 35.44
CA GLY A 415 -35.21 18.51 35.23
C GLY A 415 -35.05 19.18 33.87
N ASN A 416 -33.91 19.83 33.64
CA ASN A 416 -33.61 20.61 32.44
C ASN A 416 -32.49 20.01 31.57
N GLY A 417 -32.00 18.80 31.90
CA GLY A 417 -30.94 18.13 31.17
C GLY A 417 -29.55 18.76 31.33
N VAL A 418 -29.39 19.85 32.09
CA VAL A 418 -28.08 20.49 32.32
C VAL A 418 -27.13 19.50 32.98
N LEU A 419 -25.89 19.45 32.48
CA LEU A 419 -24.85 18.58 33.01
C LEU A 419 -24.32 19.11 34.35
N ALA A 420 -24.06 18.20 35.28
CA ALA A 420 -23.57 18.50 36.62
C ALA A 420 -22.72 17.33 37.16
N LEU A 421 -22.01 17.54 38.28
CA LEU A 421 -21.35 16.44 38.99
C LEU A 421 -22.27 15.81 40.03
N ALA A 422 -22.58 14.53 39.82
CA ALA A 422 -23.26 13.67 40.77
C ALA A 422 -22.28 12.69 41.44
N LYS A 423 -22.76 11.94 42.43
CA LYS A 423 -22.09 10.71 42.87
C LYS A 423 -22.22 9.67 41.75
N CYS A 424 -21.15 8.96 41.43
CA CYS A 424 -21.20 7.87 40.46
C CYS A 424 -22.22 6.80 40.87
N ASP A 425 -23.11 6.46 39.94
CA ASP A 425 -24.07 5.37 40.04
C ASP A 425 -24.09 4.61 38.71
N ALA A 426 -23.58 3.37 38.73
CA ALA A 426 -23.50 2.53 37.54
C ALA A 426 -24.88 2.17 36.95
N ALA A 427 -25.96 2.27 37.74
CA ALA A 427 -27.33 2.00 37.31
C ALA A 427 -28.07 3.24 36.76
N SER A 428 -27.49 4.45 36.85
CA SER A 428 -28.14 5.68 36.37
C SER A 428 -27.89 5.91 34.88
N PRO A 429 -28.91 5.83 34.00
CA PRO A 429 -28.74 6.05 32.55
C PRO A 429 -28.36 7.51 32.22
N GLN A 430 -28.69 8.47 33.08
CA GLN A 430 -28.28 9.88 32.93
C GLN A 430 -26.77 10.11 33.16
N GLN A 431 -26.02 9.09 33.58
CA GLN A 431 -24.56 9.10 33.73
C GLN A 431 -23.86 8.27 32.64
N LYS A 432 -24.56 7.95 31.54
CA LYS A 432 -24.09 7.09 30.45
C LYS A 432 -24.05 7.88 29.16
N PHE A 433 -22.84 8.28 28.78
CA PHE A 433 -22.51 9.07 27.60
C PHE A 433 -21.90 8.15 26.53
N ARG A 434 -22.29 8.31 25.27
CA ARG A 434 -21.82 7.51 24.13
C ARG A 434 -21.53 8.38 22.92
N SER A 435 -20.35 8.20 22.32
CA SER A 435 -19.86 8.95 21.16
C SER A 435 -18.59 8.30 20.61
N ARG A 436 -18.27 8.48 19.31
CA ARG A 436 -16.92 8.16 18.80
C ARG A 436 -15.86 9.12 19.37
N ALA A 437 -16.25 10.36 19.70
CA ALA A 437 -15.40 11.37 20.33
C ALA A 437 -14.95 11.02 21.76
N LEU A 438 -15.41 9.91 22.35
CA LEU A 438 -15.09 9.47 23.71
C LEU A 438 -14.24 8.16 23.73
N SER A 439 -13.60 7.81 22.61
CA SER A 439 -13.07 6.46 22.33
C SER A 439 -11.87 6.00 23.18
N HIS A 440 -11.05 6.91 23.73
CA HIS A 440 -9.85 6.57 24.50
C HIS A 440 -10.16 5.96 25.88
N GLN A 441 -10.09 4.63 26.01
CA GLN A 441 -10.27 3.94 27.29
C GLN A 441 -9.02 4.06 28.18
N ARG A 442 -9.05 5.02 29.11
CA ARG A 442 -8.03 5.22 30.14
C ARG A 442 -8.61 4.89 31.53
N ASP A 443 -7.90 4.10 32.34
CA ASP A 443 -8.32 3.71 33.70
C ASP A 443 -7.10 3.44 34.62
N HIS A 444 -7.33 3.28 35.92
CA HIS A 444 -6.30 2.89 36.87
C HIS A 444 -5.91 1.41 36.71
N VAL A 445 -4.63 1.10 36.90
CA VAL A 445 -4.14 -0.28 37.06
C VAL A 445 -4.00 -0.60 38.54
N TYR A 446 -4.89 -1.43 39.06
CA TYR A 446 -5.00 -1.76 40.48
C TYR A 446 -4.11 -2.94 40.88
N THR A 447 -3.33 -2.77 41.95
CA THR A 447 -2.55 -3.83 42.61
C THR A 447 -2.99 -3.94 44.07
N GLY A 448 -4.00 -4.78 44.32
CA GLY A 448 -4.69 -4.85 45.60
C GLY A 448 -5.44 -3.55 45.93
N LYS A 449 -5.12 -2.88 47.04
CA LYS A 449 -5.70 -1.58 47.45
C LYS A 449 -4.91 -0.36 46.98
N LYS A 450 -3.95 -0.56 46.07
CA LYS A 450 -3.05 0.48 45.54
C LYS A 450 -3.19 0.56 44.02
N CYS A 451 -2.78 1.68 43.44
CA CYS A 451 -2.76 1.89 42.01
C CYS A 451 -1.31 2.00 41.51
N LEU A 452 -1.07 1.58 40.28
CA LEU A 452 0.20 1.78 39.58
C LEU A 452 0.32 3.26 39.20
N ALA A 453 1.46 3.87 39.52
CA ALA A 453 1.73 5.28 39.30
C ALA A 453 3.09 5.50 38.62
N ALA A 454 3.17 6.52 37.77
CA ALA A 454 4.41 7.05 37.21
C ALA A 454 5.08 8.01 38.22
N GLU A 455 6.34 7.75 38.57
CA GLU A 455 7.14 8.62 39.43
C GLU A 455 8.49 8.89 38.74
N GLY A 456 8.62 10.06 38.10
CA GLY A 456 9.72 10.32 37.17
C GLY A 456 9.72 9.30 36.02
N SER A 457 10.84 8.60 35.83
CA SER A 457 10.97 7.49 34.87
C SER A 457 10.66 6.11 35.45
N ALA A 458 10.28 6.01 36.73
CA ALA A 458 9.99 4.75 37.42
C ALA A 458 8.48 4.50 37.53
N ILE A 459 8.13 3.24 37.85
CA ILE A 459 6.76 2.85 38.21
C ILE A 459 6.67 2.33 39.65
N VAL A 460 5.64 2.79 40.37
CA VAL A 460 5.44 2.50 41.79
C VAL A 460 3.98 2.12 42.08
N ALA A 461 3.76 1.42 43.18
CA ALA A 461 2.45 1.17 43.75
C ALA A 461 2.13 2.23 44.83
N ALA A 462 1.29 3.18 44.46
CA ALA A 462 0.86 4.33 45.26
C ALA A 462 -0.59 4.19 45.76
N SER A 463 -1.03 5.12 46.61
CA SER A 463 -2.45 5.25 46.94
C SER A 463 -3.23 5.75 45.73
N CYS A 464 -4.34 5.09 45.41
CA CYS A 464 -5.18 5.46 44.26
C CYS A 464 -5.68 6.90 44.36
N ALA A 465 -5.35 7.71 43.36
CA ALA A 465 -5.81 9.08 43.19
C ALA A 465 -6.12 9.36 41.71
N SER A 466 -7.02 10.30 41.44
CA SER A 466 -7.42 10.70 40.09
C SER A 466 -6.36 11.57 39.37
N ASP A 467 -5.06 11.25 39.49
CA ASP A 467 -3.99 12.01 38.84
C ASP A 467 -3.62 11.44 37.45
N ARG A 468 -3.06 12.28 36.57
CA ARG A 468 -2.59 11.88 35.22
C ARG A 468 -1.54 10.76 35.26
N ALA A 469 -0.73 10.68 36.33
CA ALA A 469 0.33 9.69 36.50
C ALA A 469 -0.17 8.31 36.94
N GLN A 470 -1.45 8.18 37.32
CA GLN A 470 -2.11 6.93 37.70
C GLN A 470 -3.17 6.47 36.70
N VAL A 471 -3.40 7.23 35.63
CA VAL A 471 -4.37 6.92 34.58
C VAL A 471 -3.63 6.34 33.38
N TRP A 472 -3.80 5.03 33.20
CA TRP A 472 -3.12 4.24 32.18
C TRP A 472 -4.03 3.98 30.99
N GLU A 473 -3.40 3.70 29.86
CA GLU A 473 -4.01 3.18 28.63
C GLU A 473 -3.24 1.90 28.27
N PHE A 474 -3.95 0.83 27.89
CA PHE A 474 -3.30 -0.34 27.28
C PHE A 474 -3.66 -0.35 25.80
N THR A 475 -2.68 -0.05 24.95
CA THR A 475 -2.88 -0.01 23.50
C THR A 475 -2.94 -1.42 22.93
N LEU A 476 -3.54 -1.53 21.76
CA LEU A 476 -3.71 -2.82 21.09
C LEU A 476 -2.48 -3.22 20.26
N SER A 477 -1.60 -2.24 19.99
CA SER A 477 -0.18 -2.45 19.73
C SER A 477 0.60 -3.03 20.93
N SER A 478 -0.10 -3.40 22.02
CA SER A 478 0.39 -4.04 23.24
C SER A 478 1.31 -3.17 24.12
N GLU A 479 1.16 -1.85 24.10
CA GLU A 479 1.93 -0.94 24.96
C GLU A 479 1.11 -0.53 26.17
N LEU A 480 1.75 -0.42 27.34
CA LEU A 480 1.13 0.15 28.54
C LEU A 480 1.59 1.60 28.69
N ARG A 481 0.68 2.55 28.43
CA ARG A 481 0.96 3.99 28.36
C ARG A 481 0.41 4.73 29.57
N VAL A 482 1.12 5.78 29.99
CA VAL A 482 0.70 6.75 31.02
C VAL A 482 1.32 8.09 30.69
N ASP A 483 0.55 9.19 30.79
CA ASP A 483 1.10 10.55 30.69
C ASP A 483 2.02 10.74 29.46
N GLY A 484 1.55 10.30 28.29
CA GLY A 484 2.26 10.36 27.00
C GLY A 484 3.47 9.41 26.85
N ARG A 485 3.76 8.56 27.84
CA ARG A 485 4.97 7.72 27.91
C ARG A 485 4.63 6.24 27.96
N CYS A 486 5.49 5.42 27.37
CA CYS A 486 5.34 3.97 27.28
C CYS A 486 6.16 3.28 28.37
N LEU A 487 5.59 2.26 29.00
CA LEU A 487 6.33 1.33 29.87
C LEU A 487 7.23 0.43 29.02
N ALA A 488 8.51 0.40 29.35
CA ALA A 488 9.53 -0.34 28.64
C ALA A 488 10.40 -1.18 29.60
N VAL A 489 10.96 -2.28 29.10
CA VAL A 489 12.00 -3.06 29.78
C VAL A 489 13.18 -3.32 28.84
N ARG A 490 14.41 -3.18 29.37
CA ARG A 490 15.66 -3.46 28.65
C ARG A 490 16.47 -4.50 29.39
N ALA A 491 16.66 -5.68 28.80
CA ALA A 491 17.26 -6.84 29.46
C ALA A 491 16.60 -7.13 30.83
N ASP A 492 17.32 -7.75 31.78
CA ASP A 492 16.79 -8.12 33.10
C ASP A 492 16.59 -6.94 34.09
N SER A 493 16.53 -5.69 33.59
CA SER A 493 16.41 -4.48 34.42
C SER A 493 15.01 -4.25 35.00
N ALA A 494 14.89 -3.26 35.89
CA ALA A 494 13.60 -2.78 36.35
C ALA A 494 12.82 -2.11 35.19
N PRO A 495 11.49 -2.23 35.15
CA PRO A 495 10.67 -1.56 34.14
C PRO A 495 10.69 -0.03 34.34
N THR A 496 10.77 0.71 33.23
CA THR A 496 10.92 2.18 33.20
C THR A 496 10.02 2.83 32.15
N LEU A 497 9.66 4.09 32.35
CA LEU A 497 8.91 4.88 31.38
C LEU A 497 9.85 5.57 30.38
N ALA A 498 9.50 5.50 29.09
CA ALA A 498 10.23 6.09 27.97
C ALA A 498 9.27 6.77 26.97
N ALA A 499 9.81 7.48 25.99
CA ALA A 499 9.03 7.93 24.83
C ALA A 499 8.47 6.71 24.08
N CYS A 500 7.21 6.78 23.63
CA CYS A 500 6.59 5.71 22.84
C CYS A 500 7.21 5.67 21.44
N ASP A 501 7.90 4.58 21.11
CA ASP A 501 8.61 4.40 19.84
C ASP A 501 8.35 3.04 19.18
N GLY A 502 7.40 2.27 19.70
CA GLY A 502 6.90 1.03 19.10
C GLY A 502 7.84 -0.18 19.24
N ARG A 503 9.01 -0.04 19.87
CA ARG A 503 10.00 -1.14 19.97
C ARG A 503 9.46 -2.36 20.74
N PRO A 504 9.99 -3.57 20.49
CA PRO A 504 9.65 -4.79 21.23
C PRO A 504 9.80 -4.67 22.75
N GLU A 505 10.74 -3.84 23.21
CA GLU A 505 10.98 -3.47 24.62
C GLU A 505 9.74 -2.87 25.32
N GLN A 506 8.82 -2.28 24.56
CA GLN A 506 7.62 -1.59 25.04
C GLN A 506 6.36 -2.47 25.00
N LYS A 507 6.49 -3.75 24.61
CA LYS A 507 5.38 -4.64 24.31
C LYS A 507 5.09 -5.59 25.48
N TRP A 508 3.84 -5.63 25.92
CA TRP A 508 3.37 -6.35 27.11
C TRP A 508 2.22 -7.31 26.80
N LYS A 509 2.14 -8.41 27.54
CA LYS A 509 1.07 -9.40 27.50
C LYS A 509 0.38 -9.47 28.87
N PRO A 510 -0.86 -8.96 29.02
CA PRO A 510 -1.71 -9.29 30.14
C PRO A 510 -2.21 -10.74 30.03
N GLY A 511 -2.41 -11.40 31.18
CA GLY A 511 -2.99 -12.75 31.25
C GLY A 511 -4.51 -12.77 31.05
N THR A 512 -5.08 -13.95 30.81
CA THR A 512 -6.50 -14.20 30.43
C THR A 512 -7.59 -13.71 31.41
N ASN A 513 -7.21 -13.24 32.60
CA ASN A 513 -8.08 -12.61 33.60
C ASN A 513 -7.53 -11.27 34.11
N SER A 514 -6.61 -10.64 33.36
CA SER A 514 -5.87 -9.44 33.80
C SER A 514 -5.13 -9.61 35.13
N SER A 515 -4.75 -10.85 35.47
CA SER A 515 -4.15 -11.21 36.76
C SER A 515 -2.63 -11.16 36.77
N THR A 516 -1.98 -11.02 35.61
CA THR A 516 -0.52 -10.93 35.46
C THR A 516 -0.22 -10.08 34.24
N ILE A 517 0.89 -9.33 34.26
CA ILE A 517 1.38 -8.56 33.12
C ILE A 517 2.84 -8.98 32.89
N SER A 518 3.17 -9.42 31.68
CA SER A 518 4.52 -9.91 31.32
C SER A 518 5.06 -9.14 30.11
N PRO A 519 6.38 -8.91 29.98
CA PRO A 519 6.94 -8.39 28.73
C PRO A 519 6.84 -9.45 27.64
N ARG A 520 6.48 -9.09 26.40
CA ARG A 520 6.39 -10.07 25.30
C ARG A 520 7.73 -10.74 25.01
N ALA A 521 8.82 -9.98 25.05
CA ALA A 521 10.18 -10.49 24.85
C ALA A 521 10.65 -11.48 25.94
N THR A 522 10.02 -11.50 27.12
CA THR A 522 10.35 -12.39 28.25
C THR A 522 9.09 -12.84 28.99
N SER A 523 8.21 -13.57 28.28
CA SER A 523 6.87 -13.98 28.76
C SER A 523 6.86 -14.88 30.01
N ASN A 524 8.02 -15.38 30.45
CA ASN A 524 8.20 -16.11 31.71
C ASN A 524 8.44 -15.20 32.94
N ARG A 525 8.57 -13.89 32.75
CA ARG A 525 8.69 -12.89 33.82
C ARG A 525 7.46 -11.98 33.86
N CYS A 526 6.97 -11.72 35.06
CA CYS A 526 5.76 -10.94 35.33
C CYS A 526 6.09 -9.71 36.19
N LEU A 527 5.38 -8.60 35.94
CA LEU A 527 5.38 -7.44 36.82
C LEU A 527 5.02 -7.91 38.23
N THR A 528 5.78 -7.45 39.20
CA THR A 528 5.74 -7.90 40.60
C THR A 528 5.99 -6.71 41.49
N ARG A 529 5.01 -6.37 42.34
CA ARG A 529 5.19 -5.37 43.39
C ARG A 529 6.12 -5.92 44.46
N THR A 530 7.12 -5.14 44.86
CA THR A 530 7.99 -5.48 46.00
C THR A 530 7.25 -5.29 47.33
N ASP A 531 7.92 -5.57 48.46
CA ASP A 531 7.36 -5.23 49.78
C ASP A 531 7.42 -3.71 50.10
N GLY A 532 8.09 -2.93 49.25
CA GLY A 532 8.03 -1.46 49.24
C GLY A 532 7.00 -0.89 48.26
N SER A 533 7.22 0.32 47.78
CA SER A 533 6.44 0.93 46.70
C SER A 533 6.90 0.50 45.30
N ALA A 534 8.14 0.03 45.12
CA ALA A 534 8.68 -0.27 43.80
C ALA A 534 8.01 -1.47 43.12
N VAL A 535 7.86 -1.40 41.79
CA VAL A 535 7.41 -2.50 40.93
C VAL A 535 8.59 -2.99 40.07
N THR A 536 8.73 -4.30 39.95
CA THR A 536 9.88 -4.98 39.33
C THR A 536 9.40 -6.14 38.45
N LEU A 537 10.31 -6.87 37.80
CA LEU A 537 9.99 -8.14 37.12
C LEU A 537 10.53 -9.32 37.94
N ALA A 538 9.72 -10.35 38.14
CA ALA A 538 10.13 -11.63 38.74
C ALA A 538 9.59 -12.80 37.90
N ALA A 539 9.98 -14.04 38.19
CA ALA A 539 9.38 -15.20 37.53
C ALA A 539 7.85 -15.21 37.75
N CYS A 540 7.07 -15.53 36.72
CA CYS A 540 5.61 -15.61 36.85
C CYS A 540 5.21 -16.72 37.83
N ASP A 541 4.63 -16.34 38.98
CA ASP A 541 4.21 -17.25 40.06
C ASP A 541 2.72 -17.15 40.39
N GLY A 542 2.01 -16.17 39.82
CA GLY A 542 0.58 -15.94 40.05
C GLY A 542 0.26 -15.43 41.46
N SER A 543 1.26 -15.00 42.22
CA SER A 543 1.08 -14.50 43.58
C SER A 543 0.29 -13.18 43.61
N ALA A 544 -0.26 -12.85 44.79
CA ALA A 544 -0.98 -11.59 45.00
C ALA A 544 -0.14 -10.31 44.74
N LYS A 545 1.19 -10.43 44.61
CA LYS A 545 2.10 -9.35 44.24
C LYS A 545 2.18 -9.11 42.72
N GLN A 546 1.72 -10.08 41.91
CA GLN A 546 1.68 -10.03 40.45
C GLN A 546 0.29 -9.69 39.90
N LEU A 547 -0.72 -9.54 40.76
CA LEU A 547 -2.09 -9.15 40.38
C LEU A 547 -2.17 -7.65 40.03
N PHE A 548 -2.49 -7.36 38.76
CA PHE A 548 -2.64 -6.01 38.20
C PHE A 548 -3.94 -5.88 37.36
N SER A 549 -5.08 -5.81 38.03
CA SER A 549 -6.41 -5.71 37.39
C SER A 549 -6.70 -4.28 36.90
N SER A 550 -7.35 -4.13 35.75
CA SER A 550 -7.84 -2.83 35.24
C SER A 550 -8.93 -3.03 34.17
N ALA A 551 -9.79 -2.03 33.95
CA ALA A 551 -10.67 -2.02 32.79
C ALA A 551 -9.90 -1.91 31.45
N VAL A 552 -8.66 -1.35 31.44
CA VAL A 552 -7.86 -1.26 30.19
C VAL A 552 -7.44 -2.62 29.64
N PHE A 553 -7.43 -3.66 30.47
CA PHE A 553 -7.11 -5.03 30.05
C PHE A 553 -8.35 -5.87 29.72
N ALA A 554 -9.56 -5.33 29.92
CA ALA A 554 -10.81 -6.10 29.85
C ALA A 554 -11.28 -6.43 28.42
N SER A 555 -10.43 -6.29 27.40
CA SER A 555 -10.57 -6.93 26.08
C SER A 555 -9.95 -8.34 26.03
N VAL A 556 -9.12 -8.70 27.03
CA VAL A 556 -8.24 -9.89 27.05
C VAL A 556 -8.78 -11.00 27.97
N GLY A 557 -10.10 -11.11 28.14
CA GLY A 557 -10.70 -12.11 29.04
C GLY A 557 -12.13 -12.48 28.67
N GLY A 558 -12.56 -13.68 29.11
CA GLY A 558 -13.83 -14.27 28.70
C GLY A 558 -13.78 -14.83 27.27
N PRO A 559 -14.86 -14.74 26.47
CA PRO A 559 -14.94 -15.39 25.16
C PRO A 559 -13.95 -14.86 24.11
N THR A 560 -13.37 -13.67 24.29
CA THR A 560 -12.30 -13.14 23.42
C THR A 560 -10.90 -13.69 23.73
N GLY A 561 -10.73 -14.46 24.81
CA GLY A 561 -9.41 -14.93 25.24
C GLY A 561 -8.67 -15.83 24.22
N GLN A 562 -9.39 -16.67 23.47
CA GLN A 562 -8.80 -17.51 22.42
C GLN A 562 -8.39 -16.70 21.18
N LEU A 563 -9.18 -15.68 20.83
CA LEU A 563 -8.87 -14.73 19.76
C LEU A 563 -7.62 -13.91 20.11
N PHE A 564 -7.46 -13.48 21.36
CA PHE A 564 -6.25 -12.78 21.83
C PHE A 564 -4.98 -13.64 21.70
N GLU A 565 -5.02 -14.91 22.12
CA GLU A 565 -3.86 -15.81 22.00
C GLU A 565 -3.51 -16.12 20.54
N SER A 566 -4.52 -16.28 19.66
CA SER A 566 -4.29 -16.46 18.22
C SER A 566 -3.68 -15.21 17.58
N ALA A 567 -4.16 -14.02 17.95
CA ALA A 567 -3.64 -12.74 17.47
C ALA A 567 -2.18 -12.50 17.93
N ALA A 568 -1.85 -12.91 19.16
CA ALA A 568 -0.48 -12.90 19.65
C ALA A 568 0.43 -13.85 18.85
N ALA A 569 -0.02 -15.08 18.58
CA ALA A 569 0.75 -16.06 17.80
C ALA A 569 0.98 -15.62 16.33
N LEU A 570 0.02 -14.91 15.74
CA LEU A 570 0.19 -14.28 14.42
C LEU A 570 1.25 -13.18 14.45
N LEU A 571 1.25 -12.31 15.46
CA LEU A 571 2.26 -11.26 15.60
C LEU A 571 3.66 -11.86 15.73
N ASP A 572 3.83 -12.88 16.58
CA ASP A 572 5.10 -13.58 16.75
C ASP A 572 5.58 -14.25 15.44
N ALA A 573 4.66 -14.86 14.67
CA ALA A 573 4.98 -15.42 13.36
C ALA A 573 5.41 -14.35 12.33
N ALA A 574 4.74 -13.19 12.32
CA ALA A 574 5.08 -12.08 11.41
C ALA A 574 6.46 -11.48 11.72
N VAL A 575 6.80 -11.33 13.01
CA VAL A 575 8.13 -10.85 13.45
C VAL A 575 9.25 -11.80 13.04
N ASP A 576 9.03 -13.12 13.12
CA ASP A 576 10.03 -14.14 12.82
C ASP A 576 10.30 -14.29 11.30
N ASP A 577 9.26 -14.44 10.47
CA ASP A 577 9.40 -14.77 9.04
C ASP A 577 9.46 -13.54 8.11
N LYS A 578 8.90 -12.39 8.53
CA LYS A 578 8.86 -11.12 7.75
C LYS A 578 8.35 -11.22 6.30
N ALA A 579 7.53 -12.23 6.01
CA ALA A 579 6.91 -12.45 4.71
C ALA A 579 5.54 -13.12 4.89
N LEU A 580 4.73 -13.19 3.82
CA LEU A 580 3.49 -13.97 3.78
C LEU A 580 3.78 -15.48 3.67
N SER A 581 4.53 -16.01 4.64
CA SER A 581 4.95 -17.42 4.70
C SER A 581 3.77 -18.35 5.03
N ALA A 582 3.97 -19.65 4.83
CA ALA A 582 3.00 -20.66 5.27
C ALA A 582 2.74 -20.62 6.79
N ARG A 583 3.73 -20.21 7.61
CA ARG A 583 3.59 -20.06 9.06
C ARG A 583 2.71 -18.86 9.41
N VAL A 584 2.95 -17.71 8.77
CA VAL A 584 2.17 -16.48 8.97
C VAL A 584 0.72 -16.68 8.51
N LEU A 585 0.51 -17.26 7.32
CA LEU A 585 -0.82 -17.56 6.80
C LEU A 585 -1.60 -18.56 7.66
N ALA A 586 -0.93 -19.58 8.23
CA ALA A 586 -1.56 -20.52 9.15
C ALA A 586 -1.97 -19.86 10.48
N ALA A 587 -1.13 -18.97 11.03
CA ALA A 587 -1.47 -18.21 12.22
C ALA A 587 -2.63 -17.22 11.96
N ALA A 588 -2.67 -16.58 10.78
CA ALA A 588 -3.77 -15.71 10.38
C ALA A 588 -5.09 -16.47 10.22
N ALA A 589 -5.06 -17.68 9.66
CA ALA A 589 -6.24 -18.55 9.59
C ALA A 589 -6.78 -18.92 10.99
N ALA A 590 -5.90 -19.09 11.99
CA ALA A 590 -6.33 -19.31 13.38
C ALA A 590 -6.99 -18.07 14.00
N VAL A 591 -6.48 -16.86 13.69
CA VAL A 591 -7.14 -15.59 14.08
C VAL A 591 -8.53 -15.49 13.47
N VAL A 592 -8.67 -15.72 12.16
CA VAL A 592 -9.96 -15.65 11.46
C VAL A 592 -10.94 -16.69 12.00
N ALA A 593 -10.51 -17.92 12.27
CA ALA A 593 -11.38 -18.97 12.80
C ALA A 593 -11.96 -18.63 14.19
N GLU A 594 -11.13 -18.10 15.09
CA GLU A 594 -11.60 -17.66 16.41
C GLU A 594 -12.39 -16.34 16.35
N ALA A 595 -12.07 -15.45 15.41
CA ALA A 595 -12.81 -14.21 15.16
C ALA A 595 -14.22 -14.48 14.61
N ASP A 596 -14.36 -15.29 13.55
CA ASP A 596 -15.65 -15.66 12.96
C ASP A 596 -16.56 -16.33 14.00
N LYS A 597 -16.00 -17.23 14.82
CA LYS A 597 -16.68 -17.90 15.94
C LYS A 597 -17.13 -16.93 17.04
N ALA A 598 -16.31 -15.95 17.42
CA ALA A 598 -16.64 -14.99 18.47
C ALA A 598 -17.62 -13.90 17.97
N LEU A 599 -17.49 -13.45 16.73
CA LEU A 599 -18.40 -12.52 16.06
C LEU A 599 -19.80 -13.13 15.84
N ALA A 600 -19.88 -14.43 15.57
CA ALA A 600 -21.14 -15.18 15.44
C ALA A 600 -21.78 -15.57 16.79
N SER A 601 -21.30 -15.04 17.92
CA SER A 601 -21.89 -15.32 19.25
C SER A 601 -23.34 -14.84 19.34
N SER A 602 -24.22 -15.66 19.92
CA SER A 602 -25.60 -15.27 20.25
C SER A 602 -25.68 -14.27 21.40
N VAL A 603 -24.58 -14.00 22.08
CA VAL A 603 -24.46 -13.00 23.15
C VAL A 603 -23.89 -11.71 22.55
N ALA A 604 -24.77 -10.70 22.38
CA ALA A 604 -24.43 -9.45 21.69
C ALA A 604 -23.23 -8.69 22.31
N THR A 605 -23.03 -8.77 23.63
CA THR A 605 -21.88 -8.14 24.31
C THR A 605 -20.56 -8.81 23.93
N ASP A 606 -20.57 -10.12 23.66
CA ASP A 606 -19.38 -10.91 23.36
C ASP A 606 -18.97 -10.70 21.91
N ALA A 607 -19.94 -10.70 20.99
CA ALA A 607 -19.74 -10.34 19.59
C ALA A 607 -19.22 -8.89 19.45
N ALA A 608 -19.78 -7.93 20.21
CA ALA A 608 -19.30 -6.55 20.24
C ALA A 608 -17.87 -6.44 20.80
N ALA A 609 -17.54 -7.18 21.86
CA ALA A 609 -16.19 -7.21 22.42
C ALA A 609 -15.16 -7.84 21.45
N ALA A 610 -15.56 -8.91 20.74
CA ALA A 610 -14.74 -9.56 19.73
C ALA A 610 -14.50 -8.65 18.51
N ARG A 611 -15.54 -7.99 18.01
CA ARG A 611 -15.43 -7.00 16.91
C ARG A 611 -14.51 -5.85 17.30
N LYS A 612 -14.70 -5.29 18.50
CA LYS A 612 -13.84 -4.25 19.06
C LYS A 612 -12.38 -4.70 19.07
N TYR A 613 -12.08 -5.82 19.72
CA TYR A 613 -10.73 -6.35 19.84
C TYR A 613 -10.05 -6.62 18.48
N LEU A 614 -10.77 -7.25 17.55
CA LEU A 614 -10.25 -7.59 16.22
C LEU A 614 -9.84 -6.34 15.43
N LEU A 615 -10.72 -5.35 15.35
CA LEU A 615 -10.48 -4.12 14.59
C LEU A 615 -9.34 -3.31 15.22
N GLU A 616 -9.36 -3.20 16.54
CA GLU A 616 -8.30 -2.52 17.28
C GLU A 616 -6.94 -3.24 17.19
N PHE A 617 -6.90 -4.57 17.13
CA PHE A 617 -5.66 -5.34 16.92
C PHE A 617 -5.06 -5.11 15.53
N LEU A 618 -5.89 -5.06 14.47
CA LEU A 618 -5.45 -4.92 13.09
C LEU A 618 -5.16 -3.47 12.68
N PHE A 619 -5.94 -2.52 13.21
CA PHE A 619 -6.00 -1.14 12.73
C PHE A 619 -5.81 -0.09 13.84
N GLY A 620 -5.71 -0.48 15.11
CA GLY A 620 -5.53 0.45 16.23
C GLY A 620 -6.79 1.24 16.62
N THR A 621 -7.91 1.06 15.92
CA THR A 621 -9.19 1.75 16.16
C THR A 621 -10.39 0.85 15.81
N VAL A 622 -11.57 1.19 16.35
CA VAL A 622 -12.87 0.52 16.10
C VAL A 622 -13.69 1.15 14.97
N THR A 623 -13.22 2.28 14.43
CA THR A 623 -13.88 3.10 13.40
C THR A 623 -12.94 3.30 12.22
N SER A 624 -13.39 3.01 11.00
CA SER A 624 -12.57 3.11 9.79
C SER A 624 -12.20 4.54 9.44
N ASP A 625 -13.06 5.50 9.80
CA ASP A 625 -12.83 6.93 9.52
C ASP A 625 -11.58 7.44 10.24
N ASP A 626 -11.42 7.04 11.51
CA ASP A 626 -10.29 7.38 12.39
C ASP A 626 -9.01 6.59 12.06
N TYR A 627 -9.06 5.66 11.10
CA TYR A 627 -7.90 4.85 10.75
C TYR A 627 -6.93 5.60 9.82
N SER A 628 -5.73 5.88 10.33
CA SER A 628 -4.59 6.28 9.52
C SER A 628 -3.56 5.16 9.49
N VAL A 629 -3.13 4.79 8.29
CA VAL A 629 -2.04 3.83 8.10
C VAL A 629 -0.73 4.45 8.59
N PRO A 630 0.08 3.76 9.39
CA PRO A 630 1.38 4.28 9.82
C PRO A 630 2.32 4.54 8.62
N VAL A 631 3.04 5.66 8.64
CA VAL A 631 3.98 6.07 7.56
C VAL A 631 5.00 4.96 7.24
N GLN A 632 5.47 4.22 8.25
CA GLN A 632 6.37 3.06 8.05
C GLN A 632 5.73 1.94 7.22
N VAL A 633 4.43 1.69 7.40
CA VAL A 633 3.69 0.70 6.60
C VAL A 633 3.52 1.18 5.16
N LEU A 634 3.34 2.50 4.96
CA LEU A 634 3.18 3.11 3.65
C LEU A 634 4.46 3.09 2.82
N TYR A 635 5.63 3.33 3.41
CA TYR A 635 6.89 3.57 2.66
C TYR A 635 8.04 2.61 2.99
N ALA A 636 7.93 1.79 4.03
CA ALA A 636 8.89 0.76 4.42
C ALA A 636 8.17 -0.55 4.80
N THR A 637 7.17 -0.91 3.98
CA THR A 637 6.25 -2.05 4.16
C THR A 637 6.98 -3.37 4.48
N ALA A 638 8.12 -3.65 3.84
CA ALA A 638 8.95 -4.82 4.13
C ALA A 638 9.51 -4.89 5.56
N GLN A 639 9.56 -3.76 6.26
CA GLN A 639 9.99 -3.66 7.66
C GLN A 639 8.80 -3.62 8.63
N ALA A 640 7.57 -3.48 8.12
CA ALA A 640 6.37 -3.27 8.91
C ALA A 640 5.57 -4.58 9.09
N ASN A 641 5.58 -5.11 10.31
CA ASN A 641 4.84 -6.33 10.65
C ASN A 641 3.32 -6.15 10.50
N GLU A 642 2.84 -4.91 10.63
CA GLU A 642 1.45 -4.50 10.54
C GLU A 642 0.84 -4.82 9.17
N PHE A 643 1.58 -4.60 8.07
CA PHE A 643 1.11 -5.00 6.73
C PHE A 643 0.97 -6.52 6.62
N LEU A 644 1.96 -7.27 7.09
CA LEU A 644 1.93 -8.74 7.04
C LEU A 644 0.76 -9.30 7.85
N VAL A 645 0.48 -8.73 9.03
CA VAL A 645 -0.67 -9.08 9.87
C VAL A 645 -1.99 -8.77 9.17
N VAL A 646 -2.18 -7.55 8.64
CA VAL A 646 -3.41 -7.16 7.95
C VAL A 646 -3.63 -7.96 6.67
N ALA A 647 -2.60 -8.09 5.81
CA ALA A 647 -2.68 -8.79 4.53
C ALA A 647 -2.94 -10.30 4.71
N SER A 648 -2.28 -10.96 5.67
CA SER A 648 -2.48 -12.39 5.94
C SER A 648 -3.88 -12.68 6.50
N VAL A 649 -4.39 -11.84 7.41
CA VAL A 649 -5.76 -11.96 7.95
C VAL A 649 -6.81 -11.69 6.87
N LEU A 650 -6.58 -10.70 6.00
CA LEU A 650 -7.46 -10.41 4.88
C LEU A 650 -7.53 -11.58 3.88
N ILE A 651 -6.39 -12.19 3.52
CA ILE A 651 -6.35 -13.39 2.67
C ILE A 651 -7.11 -14.54 3.32
N ALA A 652 -6.94 -14.78 4.62
CA ALA A 652 -7.64 -15.84 5.34
C ALA A 652 -9.16 -15.58 5.45
N ALA A 653 -9.57 -14.33 5.73
CA ALA A 653 -10.98 -13.94 5.83
C ALA A 653 -11.70 -14.02 4.48
N ALA A 654 -11.02 -13.71 3.37
CA ALA A 654 -11.55 -13.88 2.03
C ALA A 654 -11.86 -15.34 1.66
N GLN A 655 -11.14 -16.30 2.26
CA GLN A 655 -11.38 -17.74 2.08
C GLN A 655 -12.61 -18.23 2.85
N THR A 656 -12.84 -17.74 4.08
CA THR A 656 -14.02 -18.15 4.87
C THR A 656 -15.29 -17.43 4.43
N LYS A 657 -15.17 -16.17 3.96
CA LYS A 657 -16.29 -15.25 3.71
C LYS A 657 -17.19 -15.09 4.96
N GLY A 658 -16.60 -15.22 6.15
CA GLY A 658 -17.28 -15.10 7.43
C GLY A 658 -17.39 -13.65 7.93
N PRO A 659 -17.99 -13.46 9.12
CA PRO A 659 -18.18 -12.15 9.74
C PRO A 659 -16.89 -11.31 9.90
N THR A 660 -15.73 -11.95 9.96
CA THR A 660 -14.42 -11.28 10.00
C THR A 660 -14.20 -10.42 8.75
N LEU A 661 -14.56 -10.91 7.56
CA LEU A 661 -14.39 -10.16 6.31
C LEU A 661 -15.28 -8.90 6.31
N GLU A 662 -16.55 -9.05 6.71
CA GLU A 662 -17.49 -7.93 6.84
C GLU A 662 -17.03 -6.91 7.89
N ALA A 663 -16.42 -7.36 8.99
CA ALA A 663 -15.89 -6.48 10.02
C ALA A 663 -14.72 -5.62 9.52
N ILE A 664 -13.73 -6.24 8.85
CA ILE A 664 -12.47 -5.57 8.47
C ILE A 664 -12.57 -4.78 7.16
N SER A 665 -13.52 -5.10 6.27
CA SER A 665 -13.57 -4.52 4.91
C SER A 665 -13.49 -2.97 4.87
N PRO A 666 -14.22 -2.20 5.70
CA PRO A 666 -14.13 -0.73 5.69
C PRO A 666 -12.71 -0.20 5.96
N PHE A 667 -11.98 -0.82 6.88
CA PHE A 667 -10.59 -0.46 7.21
C PHE A 667 -9.63 -0.89 6.11
N VAL A 668 -9.89 -2.02 5.46
CA VAL A 668 -9.08 -2.53 4.35
C VAL A 668 -9.20 -1.62 3.13
N HIS A 669 -10.36 -0.99 2.87
CA HIS A 669 -10.48 0.05 1.85
C HIS A 669 -9.65 1.30 2.21
N VAL A 670 -9.72 1.78 3.45
CA VAL A 670 -8.89 2.92 3.93
C VAL A 670 -7.39 2.59 3.87
N PHE A 671 -7.01 1.37 4.24
CA PHE A 671 -5.65 0.85 4.13
C PHE A 671 -5.16 0.88 2.68
N SER A 672 -5.96 0.29 1.79
CA SER A 672 -5.72 0.19 0.37
C SER A 672 -5.54 1.57 -0.26
N ASP A 673 -6.40 2.53 0.08
CA ASP A 673 -6.37 3.89 -0.48
C ASP A 673 -5.13 4.67 -0.04
N GLN A 674 -4.75 4.59 1.24
CA GLN A 674 -3.55 5.28 1.73
C GLN A 674 -2.26 4.63 1.18
N LEU A 675 -2.20 3.30 1.08
CA LEU A 675 -1.06 2.58 0.48
C LEU A 675 -0.93 2.85 -1.03
N TYR A 676 -2.06 2.87 -1.75
CA TYR A 676 -2.14 3.28 -3.15
C TYR A 676 -1.59 4.69 -3.35
N SER A 677 -2.12 5.65 -2.58
CA SER A 677 -1.70 7.05 -2.57
C SER A 677 -0.18 7.21 -2.44
N ALA A 678 0.37 6.69 -1.34
CA ALA A 678 1.78 6.77 -0.99
C ALA A 678 2.70 6.16 -2.07
N ARG A 679 2.42 4.93 -2.50
CA ARG A 679 3.32 4.21 -3.43
C ARG A 679 3.16 4.67 -4.87
N ARG A 680 1.99 5.17 -5.28
CA ARG A 680 1.82 5.79 -6.59
C ARG A 680 2.57 7.13 -6.66
N GLU A 681 2.70 7.86 -5.56
CA GLU A 681 3.55 9.06 -5.47
C GLU A 681 5.02 8.73 -5.67
N VAL A 682 5.53 7.68 -5.00
CA VAL A 682 6.91 7.18 -5.21
C VAL A 682 7.15 6.82 -6.68
N LEU A 683 6.26 6.02 -7.28
CA LEU A 683 6.37 5.61 -8.70
C LEU A 683 6.32 6.82 -9.65
N TRP A 684 5.40 7.76 -9.41
CA TRP A 684 5.29 9.00 -10.18
C TRP A 684 6.59 9.81 -10.11
N ASN A 685 7.13 10.01 -8.92
CA ASN A 685 8.39 10.72 -8.70
C ASN A 685 9.58 10.01 -9.38
N ARG A 686 9.61 8.67 -9.43
CA ARG A 686 10.63 7.93 -10.21
C ARG A 686 10.47 8.13 -11.73
N VAL A 687 9.23 8.17 -12.22
CA VAL A 687 8.92 8.40 -13.64
C VAL A 687 9.27 9.82 -14.10
N LEU A 688 9.10 10.82 -13.24
CA LEU A 688 9.49 12.22 -13.52
C LEU A 688 11.00 12.41 -13.73
N LEU A 689 11.84 11.49 -13.24
CA LEU A 689 13.30 11.51 -13.49
C LEU A 689 13.67 11.03 -14.90
N GLU A 690 12.69 10.57 -15.69
CA GLU A 690 12.81 10.13 -17.09
C GLU A 690 13.87 9.04 -17.34
N ASN A 691 14.28 8.34 -16.28
CA ASN A 691 15.38 7.39 -16.29
C ASN A 691 14.87 5.96 -16.05
N ALA A 692 14.87 5.16 -17.11
CA ALA A 692 14.42 3.76 -17.06
C ALA A 692 15.19 2.91 -16.04
N ALA A 693 16.47 3.19 -15.76
CA ALA A 693 17.25 2.43 -14.78
C ALA A 693 16.75 2.60 -13.34
N ILE A 694 16.09 3.73 -13.03
CA ILE A 694 15.50 3.98 -11.71
C ILE A 694 14.22 3.14 -11.53
N LEU A 695 13.44 2.96 -12.60
CA LEU A 695 12.26 2.08 -12.59
C LEU A 695 12.66 0.61 -12.54
N GLU A 696 13.71 0.21 -13.26
CA GLU A 696 14.31 -1.13 -13.20
C GLU A 696 14.77 -1.44 -11.76
N ALA A 697 15.44 -0.48 -11.09
CA ALA A 697 15.94 -0.63 -9.72
C ALA A 697 14.83 -0.62 -8.63
N SER A 698 13.69 0.02 -8.88
CA SER A 698 12.51 -0.11 -7.99
C SER A 698 11.81 -1.45 -8.21
N ALA A 699 11.71 -1.91 -9.46
CA ALA A 699 11.08 -3.17 -9.82
C ALA A 699 11.82 -4.41 -9.28
N ASP A 700 13.16 -4.38 -9.23
CA ASP A 700 13.98 -5.47 -8.67
C ASP A 700 14.29 -5.34 -7.17
N GLY A 701 13.71 -4.32 -6.50
CA GLY A 701 13.86 -4.10 -5.07
C GLY A 701 15.25 -3.57 -4.63
N SER A 702 16.10 -3.14 -5.56
CA SER A 702 17.43 -2.59 -5.22
C SER A 702 17.40 -1.10 -4.79
N LEU A 703 16.36 -0.36 -5.15
CA LEU A 703 16.15 1.05 -4.79
C LEU A 703 15.22 1.25 -3.58
N ASP A 704 14.18 0.42 -3.48
CA ASP A 704 13.15 0.46 -2.45
C ASP A 704 12.54 -0.94 -2.26
N ASP A 705 11.60 -1.10 -1.33
CA ASP A 705 10.98 -2.39 -1.00
C ASP A 705 9.80 -2.78 -1.91
N PHE A 706 9.69 -2.18 -3.10
CA PHE A 706 8.55 -2.35 -3.99
C PHE A 706 8.40 -3.77 -4.55
N ASP A 707 9.48 -4.54 -4.71
CA ASP A 707 9.41 -5.97 -5.05
C ASP A 707 8.70 -6.80 -3.96
N LEU A 708 9.16 -6.68 -2.70
CA LEU A 708 8.60 -7.43 -1.57
C LEU A 708 7.13 -7.08 -1.31
N LEU A 709 6.80 -5.79 -1.45
CA LEU A 709 5.43 -5.29 -1.44
C LEU A 709 4.63 -5.84 -2.64
N GLY A 710 5.18 -5.77 -3.85
CA GLY A 710 4.55 -6.16 -5.10
C GLY A 710 4.12 -7.62 -5.13
N GLY A 711 5.01 -8.54 -4.77
CA GLY A 711 4.68 -9.96 -4.63
C GLY A 711 3.55 -10.21 -3.63
N SER A 712 3.53 -9.47 -2.52
CA SER A 712 2.47 -9.53 -1.50
C SER A 712 1.14 -8.98 -2.01
N LEU A 713 1.15 -7.83 -2.71
CA LEU A 713 -0.05 -7.23 -3.33
C LEU A 713 -0.67 -8.17 -4.36
N VAL A 714 0.14 -8.81 -5.22
CA VAL A 714 -0.35 -9.79 -6.20
C VAL A 714 -1.02 -10.98 -5.52
N ALA A 715 -0.50 -11.45 -4.38
CA ALA A 715 -1.12 -12.52 -3.60
C ALA A 715 -2.47 -12.09 -3.01
N VAL A 716 -2.56 -10.89 -2.41
CA VAL A 716 -3.80 -10.33 -1.85
C VAL A 716 -4.84 -10.13 -2.95
N CYS A 717 -4.51 -9.39 -4.01
CA CYS A 717 -5.43 -8.97 -5.07
C CYS A 717 -5.97 -10.12 -5.93
N ARG A 718 -5.29 -11.27 -5.95
CA ARG A 718 -5.81 -12.50 -6.59
C ARG A 718 -6.68 -13.35 -5.65
N SER A 719 -6.57 -13.16 -4.34
CA SER A 719 -7.24 -13.99 -3.33
C SER A 719 -8.49 -13.34 -2.72
N VAL A 720 -8.59 -12.02 -2.80
CA VAL A 720 -9.59 -11.22 -2.07
C VAL A 720 -10.64 -10.65 -3.03
N PRO A 721 -11.95 -10.93 -2.83
CA PRO A 721 -13.02 -10.45 -3.70
C PRO A 721 -13.53 -9.05 -3.30
N LEU A 722 -12.61 -8.09 -3.12
CA LEU A 722 -12.92 -6.70 -2.80
C LEU A 722 -12.31 -5.76 -3.86
N ASP A 723 -12.96 -4.64 -4.14
CA ASP A 723 -12.41 -3.59 -4.99
C ASP A 723 -11.41 -2.73 -4.18
N LEU A 724 -10.12 -3.04 -4.33
CA LEU A 724 -9.03 -2.45 -3.55
C LEU A 724 -8.10 -1.67 -4.48
N SER A 725 -8.08 -0.34 -4.32
CA SER A 725 -7.19 0.59 -5.03
C SER A 725 -5.71 0.20 -5.05
N MET A 726 -5.17 -0.43 -4.00
CA MET A 726 -3.79 -0.93 -3.96
C MET A 726 -3.52 -2.02 -5.00
N CYS A 727 -4.56 -2.67 -5.55
CA CYS A 727 -4.41 -3.62 -6.64
C CYS A 727 -3.99 -2.96 -7.97
N VAL A 728 -4.17 -1.64 -8.12
CA VAL A 728 -3.55 -0.88 -9.20
C VAL A 728 -2.02 -0.96 -9.12
N LEU A 729 -1.43 -0.88 -7.92
CA LEU A 729 0.02 -1.05 -7.73
C LEU A 729 0.48 -2.46 -8.13
N ALA A 730 -0.36 -3.48 -7.91
CA ALA A 730 -0.08 -4.87 -8.30
C ALA A 730 -0.02 -5.04 -9.83
N GLU A 731 -0.80 -4.27 -10.58
CA GLU A 731 -0.72 -4.19 -12.04
C GLU A 731 0.60 -3.55 -12.48
N PHE A 732 1.01 -2.44 -11.84
CA PHE A 732 2.30 -1.77 -12.10
C PHE A 732 3.46 -2.73 -11.84
N PHE A 733 3.53 -3.31 -10.64
CA PHE A 733 4.56 -4.29 -10.27
C PHE A 733 4.66 -5.42 -11.30
N GLN A 734 3.55 -6.07 -11.66
CA GLN A 734 3.57 -7.16 -12.65
C GLN A 734 4.09 -6.71 -14.02
N LEU A 735 3.80 -5.48 -14.47
CA LEU A 735 4.34 -4.96 -15.72
C LEU A 735 5.86 -4.72 -15.62
N MET A 736 6.31 -4.08 -14.53
CA MET A 736 7.72 -3.72 -14.34
C MET A 736 8.62 -4.95 -14.13
N ASP A 737 8.21 -5.90 -13.30
CA ASP A 737 8.90 -7.18 -13.07
C ASP A 737 9.01 -7.98 -14.37
N GLN A 738 7.90 -8.19 -15.09
CA GLN A 738 7.92 -8.96 -16.33
C GLN A 738 8.82 -8.32 -17.40
N PHE A 739 8.85 -6.99 -17.51
CA PHE A 739 9.75 -6.29 -18.44
C PHE A 739 11.22 -6.40 -18.00
N THR A 740 11.50 -6.20 -16.72
CA THR A 740 12.86 -6.29 -16.16
C THR A 740 13.41 -7.71 -16.31
N THR A 741 12.62 -8.73 -15.98
CA THR A 741 12.92 -10.15 -16.20
C THR A 741 13.12 -10.46 -17.70
N LEU A 742 12.32 -9.87 -18.60
CA LEU A 742 12.50 -10.03 -20.05
C LEU A 742 13.87 -9.50 -20.49
N ARG A 743 14.24 -8.29 -20.07
CA ARG A 743 15.52 -7.67 -20.41
C ARG A 743 16.70 -8.46 -19.85
N GLN A 744 16.65 -8.88 -18.58
CA GLN A 744 17.67 -9.74 -17.96
C GLN A 744 17.87 -11.05 -18.73
N ARG A 745 16.80 -11.68 -19.21
CA ARG A 745 16.89 -12.91 -20.01
C ARG A 745 17.41 -12.67 -21.42
N LEU A 746 17.05 -11.56 -22.06
CA LEU A 746 17.61 -11.17 -23.36
C LEU A 746 19.11 -10.85 -23.27
N LEU A 747 19.60 -10.30 -22.14
CA LEU A 747 21.04 -10.09 -21.89
C LEU A 747 21.84 -11.41 -21.82
N VAL A 748 21.19 -12.53 -21.47
CA VAL A 748 21.81 -13.86 -21.39
C VAL A 748 21.59 -14.68 -22.67
N GLU A 749 20.39 -14.65 -23.24
CA GLU A 749 20.01 -15.45 -24.42
C GLU A 749 20.38 -14.78 -25.76
N GLY A 750 20.41 -13.45 -25.81
CA GLY A 750 20.62 -12.69 -27.05
C GLY A 750 19.50 -12.87 -28.09
N ALA A 751 19.60 -12.14 -29.21
CA ALA A 751 18.58 -12.19 -30.27
C ALA A 751 18.58 -13.53 -31.05
N SER A 752 19.71 -14.22 -31.17
CA SER A 752 19.82 -15.45 -31.97
C SER A 752 19.40 -16.73 -31.23
N ALA A 753 19.38 -16.75 -29.89
CA ALA A 753 19.06 -17.92 -29.08
C ALA A 753 17.84 -17.73 -28.14
N MET A 754 16.95 -16.79 -28.47
CA MET A 754 15.70 -16.56 -27.73
C MET A 754 14.85 -17.84 -27.57
N SER A 755 14.62 -18.24 -26.33
CA SER A 755 13.79 -19.39 -25.98
C SER A 755 12.27 -19.11 -26.06
N ASP A 756 11.46 -20.15 -26.19
CA ASP A 756 9.99 -20.07 -26.11
C ASP A 756 9.51 -19.37 -24.83
N ARG A 757 10.23 -19.58 -23.72
CA ARG A 757 9.94 -18.91 -22.44
C ARG A 757 10.18 -17.40 -22.50
N THR A 758 11.12 -16.92 -23.32
CA THR A 758 11.42 -15.49 -23.48
C THR A 758 10.36 -14.83 -24.36
N LEU A 759 9.96 -15.50 -25.44
CA LEU A 759 8.84 -15.08 -26.29
C LEU A 759 7.51 -15.07 -25.52
N ALA A 760 7.26 -16.08 -24.68
CA ALA A 760 6.09 -16.12 -23.80
C ALA A 760 6.07 -14.95 -22.79
N LEU A 761 7.23 -14.52 -22.30
CA LEU A 761 7.35 -13.38 -21.39
C LEU A 761 7.12 -12.04 -22.10
N ALA A 762 7.70 -11.83 -23.29
CA ALA A 762 7.40 -10.65 -24.11
C ALA A 762 5.90 -10.53 -24.46
N LYS A 763 5.26 -11.67 -24.74
CA LYS A 763 3.80 -11.75 -24.92
C LYS A 763 3.03 -11.47 -23.63
N ALA A 764 3.53 -11.87 -22.47
CA ALA A 764 2.92 -11.58 -21.17
C ALA A 764 2.94 -10.07 -20.89
N VAL A 765 4.08 -9.39 -21.10
CA VAL A 765 4.22 -7.92 -20.99
C VAL A 765 3.20 -7.20 -21.89
N ALA A 766 3.16 -7.54 -23.18
CA ALA A 766 2.24 -6.90 -24.13
C ALA A 766 0.76 -7.11 -23.76
N LYS A 767 0.43 -8.30 -23.24
CA LYS A 767 -0.91 -8.60 -22.72
C LYS A 767 -1.19 -7.79 -21.45
N GLN A 768 -0.30 -7.81 -20.46
CA GLN A 768 -0.45 -7.10 -19.18
C GLN A 768 -0.70 -5.60 -19.43
N PHE A 769 0.12 -4.97 -20.26
CA PHE A 769 -0.04 -3.56 -20.62
C PHE A 769 -1.42 -3.24 -21.22
N SER A 770 -1.97 -4.14 -22.06
CA SER A 770 -3.17 -3.84 -22.86
C SER A 770 -4.48 -4.45 -22.37
N SER A 771 -4.47 -5.42 -21.45
CA SER A 771 -5.67 -5.91 -20.76
C SER A 771 -5.95 -5.19 -19.43
N SER A 772 -5.01 -4.39 -18.93
CA SER A 772 -5.21 -3.62 -17.70
C SER A 772 -6.20 -2.45 -17.91
N PRO A 773 -7.15 -2.21 -16.98
CA PRO A 773 -8.05 -1.04 -17.04
C PRO A 773 -7.31 0.32 -17.08
N LEU A 774 -6.06 0.33 -16.61
CA LEU A 774 -5.18 1.49 -16.57
C LEU A 774 -4.80 2.00 -17.97
N ALA A 775 -4.82 1.13 -18.98
CA ALA A 775 -4.38 1.42 -20.34
C ALA A 775 -5.16 2.56 -21.04
N SER A 776 -6.39 2.82 -20.60
CA SER A 776 -7.23 3.92 -21.11
C SER A 776 -7.52 5.00 -20.07
N SER A 777 -6.97 4.90 -18.85
CA SER A 777 -7.39 5.72 -17.71
C SER A 777 -6.24 6.34 -16.90
N ASP A 778 -5.02 5.78 -16.94
CA ASP A 778 -3.87 6.29 -16.18
C ASP A 778 -2.70 6.72 -17.11
N PRO A 779 -2.31 8.01 -17.15
CA PRO A 779 -1.16 8.46 -17.93
C PRO A 779 0.18 7.91 -17.40
N LEU A 780 0.29 7.61 -16.10
CA LEU A 780 1.49 7.02 -15.49
C LEU A 780 1.77 5.63 -16.09
N TRP A 781 0.71 4.83 -16.30
CA TRP A 781 0.80 3.50 -16.91
C TRP A 781 1.46 3.55 -18.30
N THR A 782 1.01 4.48 -19.13
CA THR A 782 1.57 4.69 -20.48
C THR A 782 3.01 5.19 -20.40
N ARG A 783 3.33 6.10 -19.46
CA ARG A 783 4.68 6.66 -19.30
C ARG A 783 5.70 5.62 -18.81
N VAL A 784 5.34 4.77 -17.84
CA VAL A 784 6.18 3.63 -17.39
C VAL A 784 6.50 2.71 -18.57
N MET A 785 5.50 2.31 -19.34
CA MET A 785 5.70 1.45 -20.51
C MET A 785 6.57 2.10 -21.58
N THR A 786 6.40 3.40 -21.82
CA THR A 786 7.21 4.19 -22.77
C THR A 786 8.68 4.21 -22.33
N LEU A 787 8.95 4.50 -21.06
CA LEU A 787 10.31 4.50 -20.50
C LEU A 787 10.99 3.13 -20.59
N PHE A 788 10.29 2.04 -20.32
CA PHE A 788 10.85 0.69 -20.50
C PHE A 788 11.09 0.36 -21.98
N MET A 789 10.11 0.64 -22.85
CA MET A 789 10.20 0.33 -24.27
C MET A 789 11.28 1.12 -25.00
N PHE A 790 11.55 2.38 -24.62
CA PHE A 790 12.42 3.26 -25.41
C PHE A 790 13.61 3.83 -24.62
N ARG A 791 13.74 3.50 -23.33
CA ARG A 791 14.69 4.09 -22.36
C ARG A 791 14.56 5.61 -22.19
N ALA A 792 13.51 6.19 -22.76
CA ALA A 792 13.28 7.62 -22.88
C ALA A 792 11.77 7.91 -22.92
N PRO A 793 11.33 9.13 -22.56
CA PRO A 793 9.93 9.57 -22.61
C PRO A 793 9.35 9.68 -24.04
N PHE A 794 10.23 9.81 -25.03
CA PHE A 794 9.95 9.84 -26.46
C PHE A 794 11.23 9.41 -27.21
N ILE A 795 11.09 8.94 -28.46
CA ILE A 795 12.23 8.76 -29.37
C ILE A 795 12.38 9.98 -30.27
N ASP A 796 13.57 10.60 -30.23
CA ASP A 796 14.04 11.60 -31.19
C ASP A 796 14.98 10.95 -32.22
N VAL A 797 15.68 11.73 -33.04
CA VAL A 797 16.70 11.25 -33.97
C VAL A 797 17.84 10.58 -33.19
N LEU A 798 17.97 9.27 -33.36
CA LEU A 798 18.94 8.43 -32.67
C LEU A 798 20.32 8.55 -33.33
N PRO A 799 21.42 8.49 -32.55
CA PRO A 799 22.77 8.43 -33.11
C PRO A 799 22.98 7.10 -33.85
N ASP A 800 23.73 7.13 -34.95
CA ASP A 800 24.11 5.96 -35.76
C ASP A 800 24.54 4.75 -34.90
N THR A 801 25.27 4.99 -33.80
CA THR A 801 25.74 3.95 -32.87
C THR A 801 24.64 3.18 -32.16
N ALA A 802 23.49 3.82 -31.89
CA ALA A 802 22.32 3.18 -31.28
C ALA A 802 21.49 2.44 -32.33
N VAL A 803 21.40 3.00 -33.54
CA VAL A 803 20.66 2.40 -34.66
C VAL A 803 21.38 1.16 -35.20
N ALA A 804 22.72 1.20 -35.27
CA ALA A 804 23.59 0.06 -35.66
C ALA A 804 23.64 -1.10 -34.65
N ARG A 805 22.92 -0.98 -33.52
CA ARG A 805 22.77 -1.99 -32.46
C ARG A 805 21.30 -2.20 -32.07
N ALA A 806 20.36 -2.04 -33.00
CA ALA A 806 18.93 -2.08 -32.71
C ALA A 806 18.44 -3.42 -32.11
N SER A 807 19.11 -4.54 -32.42
CA SER A 807 18.86 -5.87 -31.87
C SER A 807 19.67 -6.19 -30.59
N ALA A 808 20.40 -5.23 -30.02
CA ALA A 808 21.09 -5.43 -28.75
C ALA A 808 20.09 -5.52 -27.57
N PRO A 809 20.31 -6.42 -26.58
CA PRO A 809 19.39 -6.61 -25.44
C PRO A 809 19.21 -5.39 -24.52
N ASP A 810 20.18 -4.49 -24.50
CA ASP A 810 20.18 -3.23 -23.75
C ASP A 810 19.67 -2.03 -24.57
N ALA A 811 19.45 -2.22 -25.87
CA ALA A 811 18.85 -1.25 -26.79
C ALA A 811 17.38 -1.60 -27.08
N PHE A 812 17.01 -1.81 -28.35
CA PHE A 812 15.61 -1.90 -28.80
C PHE A 812 15.08 -3.33 -29.04
N LEU A 813 15.87 -4.37 -28.72
CA LEU A 813 15.40 -5.75 -28.82
C LEU A 813 14.13 -6.02 -27.97
N PRO A 814 14.04 -5.61 -26.68
CA PRO A 814 12.82 -5.80 -25.89
C PRO A 814 11.62 -5.08 -26.52
N THR A 815 11.83 -3.87 -27.04
CA THR A 815 10.86 -3.00 -27.71
C THR A 815 10.18 -3.70 -28.89
N LEU A 816 11.00 -4.23 -29.81
CA LEU A 816 10.56 -4.86 -31.04
C LEU A 816 9.80 -6.16 -30.75
N LEU A 817 10.28 -6.95 -29.78
CA LEU A 817 9.64 -8.21 -29.36
C LEU A 817 8.31 -7.99 -28.63
N VAL A 818 8.21 -7.01 -27.73
CA VAL A 818 6.94 -6.70 -27.05
C VAL A 818 5.93 -6.13 -28.04
N TYR A 819 6.35 -5.27 -28.97
CA TYR A 819 5.45 -4.69 -29.96
C TYR A 819 4.83 -5.71 -30.92
N SER A 820 5.54 -6.78 -31.28
CA SER A 820 4.99 -7.81 -32.17
C SER A 820 3.77 -8.52 -31.57
N PHE A 821 3.63 -8.55 -30.24
CA PHE A 821 2.50 -9.17 -29.54
C PHE A 821 1.28 -8.26 -29.29
N PHE A 822 1.35 -6.94 -29.57
CA PHE A 822 0.14 -6.13 -29.63
C PHE A 822 -0.74 -6.55 -30.82
N GLY A 823 -2.07 -6.36 -30.75
CA GLY A 823 -2.98 -6.70 -31.84
C GLY A 823 -3.23 -5.52 -32.79
N ALA A 824 -3.56 -5.78 -34.05
CA ALA A 824 -3.86 -4.75 -35.07
C ALA A 824 -5.04 -3.81 -34.75
N LYS A 825 -5.81 -4.08 -33.69
CA LYS A 825 -6.91 -3.24 -33.20
C LYS A 825 -6.76 -2.86 -31.71
N ASN A 826 -5.54 -2.95 -31.18
CA ASN A 826 -5.29 -2.74 -29.77
C ASN A 826 -5.18 -1.23 -29.47
N ALA A 827 -6.30 -0.61 -29.07
CA ALA A 827 -6.36 0.82 -28.76
C ALA A 827 -5.35 1.27 -27.68
N ALA A 828 -5.02 0.39 -26.72
CA ALA A 828 -4.00 0.65 -25.70
C ALA A 828 -2.60 0.87 -26.29
N ALA A 829 -2.29 0.29 -27.45
CA ALA A 829 -0.98 0.44 -28.10
C ALA A 829 -0.87 1.70 -28.98
N ALA A 830 -1.98 2.43 -29.22
CA ALA A 830 -1.99 3.61 -30.09
C ALA A 830 -1.02 4.73 -29.64
N PRO A 831 -0.84 5.04 -28.34
CA PRO A 831 0.17 6.02 -27.90
C PRO A 831 1.63 5.62 -28.21
N LEU A 832 1.88 4.31 -28.32
CA LEU A 832 3.22 3.74 -28.55
C LEU A 832 3.52 3.56 -30.05
N GLU A 833 2.49 3.36 -30.89
CA GLU A 833 2.66 3.01 -32.30
C GLU A 833 3.46 4.06 -33.09
N ALA A 834 3.23 5.35 -32.84
CA ALA A 834 3.97 6.42 -33.50
C ALA A 834 5.49 6.34 -33.23
N GLN A 835 5.88 6.04 -32.00
CA GLN A 835 7.28 5.94 -31.59
C GLN A 835 7.94 4.68 -32.17
N VAL A 836 7.24 3.53 -32.19
CA VAL A 836 7.76 2.30 -32.82
C VAL A 836 7.92 2.47 -34.33
N ARG A 837 6.99 3.16 -35.01
CA ARG A 837 7.11 3.47 -36.44
C ARG A 837 8.30 4.38 -36.71
N PHE A 838 8.48 5.43 -35.92
CA PHE A 838 9.63 6.33 -36.07
C PHE A 838 10.97 5.63 -35.83
N LEU A 839 11.07 4.78 -34.80
CA LEU A 839 12.22 3.90 -34.56
C LEU A 839 12.49 2.98 -35.76
N SER A 840 11.44 2.33 -36.29
CA SER A 840 11.53 1.48 -37.49
C SER A 840 12.06 2.24 -38.71
N ASP A 841 11.58 3.46 -38.93
CA ASP A 841 11.99 4.29 -40.07
C ASP A 841 13.47 4.69 -39.96
N GLN A 842 13.94 5.02 -38.76
CA GLN A 842 15.36 5.31 -38.51
C GLN A 842 16.26 4.09 -38.74
N ILE A 843 15.90 2.91 -38.20
CA ILE A 843 16.59 1.64 -38.44
C ILE A 843 16.67 1.33 -39.94
N THR A 844 15.56 1.47 -40.65
CA THR A 844 15.49 1.20 -42.08
C THR A 844 16.36 2.17 -42.88
N SER A 845 16.25 3.47 -42.59
CA SER A 845 17.00 4.52 -43.27
C SER A 845 18.51 4.35 -43.10
N PHE A 846 18.97 4.08 -41.87
CA PHE A 846 20.38 3.87 -41.57
C PHE A 846 20.98 2.69 -42.34
N HIS A 847 20.39 1.49 -42.21
CA HIS A 847 20.94 0.31 -42.87
C HIS A 847 20.83 0.41 -44.40
N TYR A 848 19.75 0.98 -44.94
CA TYR A 848 19.61 1.18 -46.38
C TYR A 848 20.66 2.16 -46.94
N ALA A 849 20.92 3.27 -46.25
CA ALA A 849 21.95 4.22 -46.63
C ALA A 849 23.36 3.59 -46.61
N LYS A 850 23.68 2.79 -45.59
CA LYS A 850 24.98 2.10 -45.48
C LYS A 850 25.19 1.05 -46.57
N LEU A 851 24.17 0.25 -46.88
CA LEU A 851 24.23 -0.74 -47.96
C LEU A 851 24.36 -0.06 -49.34
N LEU A 852 23.74 1.10 -49.53
CA LEU A 852 23.90 1.90 -50.75
C LEU A 852 25.32 2.50 -50.87
N GLU A 853 25.87 3.05 -49.77
CA GLU A 853 27.23 3.60 -49.71
C GLU A 853 28.29 2.57 -50.14
N MET A 854 28.22 1.35 -49.59
CA MET A 854 29.13 0.26 -49.94
C MET A 854 28.97 -0.18 -51.41
N ALA A 855 27.74 -0.24 -51.90
CA ALA A 855 27.45 -0.59 -53.30
C ALA A 855 27.93 0.49 -54.29
N GLU A 856 27.79 1.77 -53.97
CA GLU A 856 28.28 2.90 -54.78
C GLU A 856 29.83 2.96 -54.79
N ALA A 857 30.47 2.70 -53.64
CA ALA A 857 31.92 2.53 -53.54
C ALA A 857 32.45 1.29 -54.29
N ARG A 858 31.56 0.35 -54.65
CA ARG A 858 31.87 -0.98 -55.23
C ARG A 858 32.71 -1.86 -54.30
N ASP A 859 32.65 -1.58 -53.00
CA ASP A 859 33.35 -2.35 -51.98
C ASP A 859 32.54 -3.61 -51.65
N MET A 860 32.70 -4.61 -52.52
CA MET A 860 32.04 -5.90 -52.38
C MET A 860 32.56 -6.72 -51.19
N GLU A 861 33.71 -6.38 -50.61
CA GLU A 861 34.26 -7.07 -49.43
C GLU A 861 33.61 -6.52 -48.15
N ALA A 862 33.56 -5.19 -48.01
CA ALA A 862 32.82 -4.53 -46.93
C ALA A 862 31.31 -4.84 -46.98
N LEU A 863 30.73 -4.93 -48.18
CA LEU A 863 29.32 -5.30 -48.35
C LEU A 863 29.05 -6.76 -47.93
N ASP A 864 29.98 -7.68 -48.21
CA ASP A 864 29.84 -9.09 -47.83
C ASP A 864 30.07 -9.29 -46.32
N ASP A 865 31.03 -8.58 -45.72
CA ASP A 865 31.27 -8.48 -44.28
C ASP A 865 30.01 -7.99 -43.54
N TYR A 866 29.49 -6.82 -43.92
CA TYR A 866 28.30 -6.21 -43.30
C TYR A 866 27.03 -7.09 -43.41
N MET A 867 26.96 -7.95 -44.43
CA MET A 867 25.84 -8.87 -44.71
C MET A 867 25.99 -10.24 -44.04
N THR A 868 27.17 -10.62 -43.55
CA THR A 868 27.43 -11.99 -43.07
C THR A 868 28.19 -12.10 -41.74
N THR A 869 28.74 -11.00 -41.23
CA THR A 869 29.57 -11.05 -40.02
C THR A 869 28.75 -11.32 -38.76
N ALA A 870 29.14 -12.39 -38.07
CA ALA A 870 28.53 -12.82 -36.83
C ALA A 870 28.94 -11.92 -35.66
N VAL A 871 27.95 -11.42 -34.91
CA VAL A 871 28.12 -10.47 -33.79
C VAL A 871 28.99 -11.01 -32.65
N SER A 872 29.28 -12.32 -32.59
CA SER A 872 30.27 -12.90 -31.67
C SER A 872 31.70 -12.35 -31.83
N ALA A 873 31.99 -11.63 -32.92
CA ALA A 873 33.26 -10.92 -33.12
C ALA A 873 33.28 -9.48 -32.55
N LEU A 874 32.16 -8.95 -32.05
CA LEU A 874 32.05 -7.57 -31.59
C LEU A 874 32.11 -7.43 -30.06
N PRO A 875 32.80 -6.41 -29.53
CA PRO A 875 32.84 -6.14 -28.08
C PRO A 875 31.48 -5.67 -27.56
N LEU A 876 30.97 -6.41 -26.56
CA LEU A 876 29.67 -6.18 -25.90
C LEU A 876 29.43 -4.73 -25.42
N ILE A 877 30.48 -3.98 -25.05
CA ILE A 877 30.37 -2.69 -24.34
C ILE A 877 31.12 -1.52 -25.04
N ALA A 878 31.82 -1.75 -26.17
CA ALA A 878 32.58 -0.67 -26.83
C ALA A 878 31.78 0.08 -27.91
N PRO A 879 32.01 1.39 -28.13
CA PRO A 879 31.38 2.15 -29.20
C PRO A 879 31.68 1.58 -30.59
N ILE A 880 30.66 1.50 -31.45
CA ILE A 880 30.83 1.21 -32.87
C ILE A 880 31.28 2.50 -33.56
N ASN A 881 32.60 2.66 -33.70
CA ASN A 881 33.20 3.78 -34.42
C ASN A 881 33.52 3.46 -35.89
N ASN A 882 33.12 2.28 -36.39
CA ASN A 882 33.42 1.81 -37.74
C ASN A 882 32.14 1.32 -38.45
N PHE A 883 31.94 1.75 -39.69
CA PHE A 883 30.68 1.58 -40.42
C PHE A 883 30.42 0.17 -40.96
N THR A 884 31.41 -0.73 -40.93
CA THR A 884 31.24 -2.14 -41.33
C THR A 884 30.74 -3.03 -40.19
N SER A 885 30.97 -2.64 -38.93
CA SER A 885 30.44 -3.35 -37.77
C SER A 885 29.03 -2.88 -37.44
N SER A 886 28.02 -3.73 -37.61
CA SER A 886 26.66 -3.53 -37.10
C SER A 886 26.02 -4.87 -36.75
N ASP A 887 24.84 -4.85 -36.16
CA ASP A 887 24.04 -6.06 -35.90
C ASP A 887 23.04 -6.40 -37.03
N PHE A 888 23.20 -5.79 -38.21
CA PHE A 888 22.28 -5.93 -39.35
C PHE A 888 21.92 -7.39 -39.69
N PRO A 889 22.86 -8.36 -39.79
CA PRO A 889 22.52 -9.76 -40.05
C PRO A 889 21.64 -10.38 -38.96
N ILE A 890 21.89 -10.04 -37.69
CA ILE A 890 21.07 -10.55 -36.56
C ILE A 890 19.67 -9.96 -36.58
N LEU A 891 19.56 -8.66 -36.87
CA LEU A 891 18.28 -7.98 -37.01
C LEU A 891 17.40 -8.68 -38.06
N VAL A 892 17.92 -8.90 -39.27
CA VAL A 892 17.13 -9.44 -40.40
C VAL A 892 16.94 -10.96 -40.39
N GLU A 893 17.81 -11.74 -39.73
CA GLU A 893 17.65 -13.20 -39.65
C GLU A 893 16.83 -13.65 -38.43
N PHE A 894 16.91 -12.94 -37.30
CA PHE A 894 16.29 -13.37 -36.04
C PHE A 894 15.19 -12.45 -35.51
N VAL A 895 15.27 -11.14 -35.76
CA VAL A 895 14.30 -10.16 -35.21
C VAL A 895 13.18 -9.86 -36.20
N THR A 896 13.48 -9.47 -37.46
CA THR A 896 12.44 -9.09 -38.42
C THR A 896 11.39 -10.18 -38.66
N PRO A 897 11.70 -11.49 -38.77
CA PRO A 897 10.65 -12.48 -39.00
C PRO A 897 9.63 -12.51 -37.84
N ARG A 898 10.12 -12.41 -36.59
CA ARG A 898 9.30 -12.39 -35.37
C ARG A 898 8.46 -11.11 -35.20
N VAL A 899 8.85 -10.02 -35.85
CA VAL A 899 8.16 -8.72 -35.79
C VAL A 899 7.18 -8.56 -36.96
N CYS A 900 7.49 -9.15 -38.12
CA CYS A 900 6.84 -8.87 -39.40
C CYS A 900 5.87 -9.95 -39.89
N ASP A 901 5.78 -11.12 -39.24
CA ASP A 901 4.87 -12.21 -39.60
C ASP A 901 3.36 -11.89 -39.46
N ASP A 902 2.98 -10.78 -38.79
CA ASP A 902 1.58 -10.37 -38.64
C ASP A 902 1.05 -9.57 -39.85
N LEU A 903 0.45 -10.28 -40.79
CA LEU A 903 -0.21 -9.74 -41.99
C LEU A 903 -1.41 -8.80 -41.74
N THR A 904 -1.82 -8.57 -40.48
CA THR A 904 -3.02 -7.75 -40.17
C THR A 904 -2.73 -6.27 -39.88
N ARG A 905 -1.45 -5.87 -39.79
CA ARG A 905 -1.01 -4.48 -39.58
C ARG A 905 -0.43 -3.85 -40.85
N ALA A 906 -0.47 -2.52 -40.93
CA ALA A 906 0.35 -1.80 -41.91
C ALA A 906 1.84 -2.02 -41.54
N PRO A 907 2.64 -2.65 -42.41
CA PRO A 907 3.95 -3.18 -42.04
C PRO A 907 4.89 -2.06 -41.57
N LEU A 908 5.77 -2.41 -40.64
CA LEU A 908 6.88 -1.55 -40.26
C LEU A 908 7.89 -1.47 -41.43
N SER A 909 8.53 -0.32 -41.60
CA SER A 909 9.56 -0.12 -42.63
C SER A 909 10.72 -1.11 -42.50
N LEU A 910 11.07 -1.50 -41.27
CA LEU A 910 12.13 -2.48 -40.99
C LEU A 910 11.85 -3.85 -41.63
N CYS A 911 10.59 -4.19 -41.90
CA CYS A 911 10.21 -5.42 -42.60
C CYS A 911 10.70 -5.46 -44.06
N GLN A 912 11.03 -4.31 -44.66
CA GLN A 912 11.64 -4.26 -46.00
C GLN A 912 13.12 -4.69 -45.98
N LEU A 913 13.81 -4.56 -44.85
CA LEU A 913 15.22 -4.94 -44.72
C LEU A 913 15.44 -6.44 -44.96
N GLU A 914 14.49 -7.28 -44.55
CA GLU A 914 14.56 -8.73 -44.78
C GLU A 914 14.49 -9.09 -46.28
N ILE A 915 13.57 -8.43 -47.01
CA ILE A 915 13.42 -8.60 -48.46
C ILE A 915 14.71 -8.15 -49.17
N PHE A 916 15.25 -7.01 -48.76
CA PHE A 916 16.50 -6.46 -49.28
C PHE A 916 17.69 -7.38 -48.99
N HIS A 917 17.80 -7.90 -47.77
CA HIS A 917 18.83 -8.84 -47.32
C HIS A 917 18.82 -10.14 -48.14
N ARG A 918 17.67 -10.82 -48.26
CA ARG A 918 17.52 -12.04 -49.08
C ARG A 918 17.88 -11.79 -50.56
N GLY A 919 17.56 -10.60 -51.07
CA GLY A 919 17.95 -10.13 -52.40
C GLY A 919 19.46 -10.00 -52.55
N LEU A 920 20.12 -9.19 -51.70
CA LEU A 920 21.56 -8.96 -51.75
C LEU A 920 22.37 -10.23 -51.52
N GLN A 921 21.99 -11.11 -50.57
CA GLN A 921 22.66 -12.40 -50.39
C GLN A 921 22.69 -13.23 -51.68
N SER A 922 21.66 -13.11 -52.53
CA SER A 922 21.61 -13.82 -53.81
C SER A 922 22.52 -13.19 -54.87
N VAL A 923 22.69 -11.86 -54.85
CA VAL A 923 23.67 -11.14 -55.69
C VAL A 923 25.11 -11.43 -55.23
N LEU A 924 25.38 -11.41 -53.93
CA LEU A 924 26.68 -11.73 -53.35
C LEU A 924 27.10 -13.17 -53.65
N ARG A 925 26.17 -14.14 -53.56
CA ARG A 925 26.41 -15.53 -53.98
C ARG A 925 26.82 -15.64 -55.46
N PHE A 926 26.19 -14.87 -56.35
CA PHE A 926 26.55 -14.83 -57.77
C PHE A 926 27.92 -14.17 -58.00
N GLU A 927 28.21 -13.05 -57.32
CA GLU A 927 29.50 -12.35 -57.45
C GLU A 927 30.68 -13.16 -56.89
N ARG A 928 30.48 -13.95 -55.82
CA ARG A 928 31.48 -14.92 -55.32
C ARG A 928 31.79 -15.96 -56.41
N GLN A 929 30.78 -16.62 -56.96
CA GLN A 929 30.95 -17.59 -58.07
C GLN A 929 31.66 -16.97 -59.29
N ARG A 930 31.31 -15.73 -59.65
CA ARG A 930 31.94 -14.99 -60.76
C ARG A 930 33.42 -14.64 -60.51
N ARG A 931 33.84 -14.51 -59.25
CA ARG A 931 35.24 -14.27 -58.85
C ARG A 931 36.07 -15.55 -58.78
N ASP A 932 35.46 -16.67 -58.40
CA ASP A 932 36.11 -17.98 -58.35
C ASP A 932 36.45 -18.50 -59.77
N ASP A 933 35.66 -18.14 -60.79
CA ASP A 933 35.86 -18.53 -62.21
C ASP A 933 36.83 -17.59 -62.99
N VAL A 934 37.66 -16.78 -62.33
CA VAL A 934 38.63 -15.90 -63.02
C VAL A 934 39.84 -16.67 -63.53
N VAL A 935 39.74 -17.15 -64.77
CA VAL A 935 40.90 -17.51 -65.59
C VAL A 935 41.80 -16.29 -65.78
N THR A 936 43.07 -16.41 -65.41
CA THR A 936 44.04 -15.32 -65.49
C THR A 936 44.43 -14.98 -66.93
N LEU A 937 44.81 -13.73 -67.18
CA LEU A 937 45.12 -13.23 -68.53
C LEU A 937 46.34 -13.91 -69.19
N ASP A 938 47.13 -14.66 -68.42
CA ASP A 938 48.24 -15.48 -68.94
C ASP A 938 47.75 -16.72 -69.72
N ASP A 939 46.49 -17.16 -69.57
CA ASP A 939 45.96 -18.37 -70.22
C ASP A 939 45.33 -18.12 -71.62
N VAL A 940 45.35 -16.88 -72.13
CA VAL A 940 44.65 -16.49 -73.39
C VAL A 940 45.59 -15.81 -74.40
N LEU A 941 46.84 -16.29 -74.49
CA LEU A 941 47.85 -15.82 -75.44
C LEU A 941 48.40 -16.94 -76.35
N GLU A 942 47.59 -17.41 -77.31
CA GLU A 942 48.16 -17.97 -78.55
C GLU A 942 47.22 -17.84 -79.77
N VAL A 943 47.82 -17.53 -80.95
CA VAL A 943 47.24 -17.62 -82.32
C VAL A 943 46.08 -16.63 -82.61
N ASP A 944 46.35 -15.37 -83.04
CA ASP A 944 46.71 -14.94 -84.41
C ASP A 944 45.85 -15.63 -85.52
N VAL A 945 45.16 -14.93 -86.43
CA VAL A 945 45.77 -14.37 -87.64
C VAL A 945 44.84 -13.37 -88.34
N ARG A 946 45.42 -12.22 -88.70
CA ARG A 946 44.91 -11.25 -89.69
C ARG A 946 44.43 -11.89 -91.01
N LYS A 947 43.27 -11.48 -91.56
CA LYS A 947 43.13 -11.30 -93.03
C LYS A 947 41.90 -10.49 -93.47
N LYS A 948 42.10 -9.69 -94.53
CA LYS A 948 41.12 -8.89 -95.31
C LYS A 948 40.55 -7.67 -94.55
N LEU A 949 41.11 -6.46 -94.64
CA LEU A 949 41.84 -5.77 -95.73
C LEU A 949 40.91 -5.35 -96.89
N ASP A 950 40.57 -4.04 -96.86
CA ASP A 950 40.10 -3.07 -97.87
C ASP A 950 39.27 -3.48 -99.09
N VAL A 951 38.34 -2.59 -99.50
CA VAL A 951 38.35 -1.84 -100.77
C VAL A 951 37.07 -0.98 -100.91
N ILE A 952 37.26 0.34 -100.69
CA ILE A 952 36.91 1.49 -101.57
C ILE A 952 35.43 1.70 -102.00
N ASP A 953 34.86 2.77 -101.41
CA ASP A 953 34.21 3.98 -102.00
C ASP A 953 33.63 4.01 -103.44
N GLN A 954 32.69 4.95 -103.64
CA GLN A 954 31.89 5.29 -104.85
C GLN A 954 30.79 4.25 -105.20
N GLU A 955 29.49 4.56 -105.08
CA GLU A 955 28.81 5.67 -105.76
C GLU A 955 27.74 6.38 -104.91
N LYS A 956 27.74 7.71 -104.99
CA LYS A 956 26.83 8.62 -104.27
C LYS A 956 26.16 9.58 -105.25
N LYS A 957 24.87 9.40 -105.57
CA LYS A 957 24.10 10.40 -106.34
C LYS A 957 22.57 10.35 -106.21
N GLN A 958 22.03 10.51 -105.00
CA GLN A 958 20.60 10.85 -104.81
C GLN A 958 20.26 11.65 -103.52
N TYR A 959 21.22 12.34 -102.90
CA TYR A 959 21.07 12.85 -101.51
C TYR A 959 21.13 14.38 -101.28
N GLU A 960 21.19 15.23 -102.32
CA GLU A 960 21.39 16.68 -102.11
C GLU A 960 20.16 17.46 -101.60
N ILE A 961 18.93 16.98 -101.82
CA ILE A 961 17.71 17.65 -101.32
C ILE A 961 17.44 17.26 -99.86
N ILE A 962 17.57 15.98 -99.51
CA ILE A 962 17.39 15.48 -98.13
C ILE A 962 18.48 16.04 -97.21
N SER A 963 19.73 16.13 -97.68
CA SER A 963 20.85 16.75 -96.94
C SER A 963 20.51 18.16 -96.45
N THR A 964 19.88 18.98 -97.29
CA THR A 964 19.63 20.40 -97.00
C THR A 964 18.51 20.58 -95.97
N LEU A 965 17.42 19.81 -96.09
CA LEU A 965 16.35 19.77 -95.08
C LEU A 965 16.84 19.19 -93.74
N GLN A 966 17.62 18.10 -93.78
CA GLN A 966 18.24 17.52 -92.59
C GLN A 966 19.18 18.52 -91.90
N THR A 967 19.93 19.32 -92.66
CA THR A 967 20.84 20.34 -92.10
C THR A 967 20.08 21.43 -91.36
N VAL A 968 18.95 21.92 -91.89
CA VAL A 968 18.11 22.93 -91.22
C VAL A 968 17.42 22.35 -89.98
N ALA A 969 16.86 21.14 -90.08
CA ALA A 969 16.23 20.46 -88.94
C ALA A 969 17.24 20.17 -87.82
N ASN A 970 18.43 19.65 -88.15
CA ASN A 970 19.52 19.43 -87.20
C ASN A 970 19.99 20.75 -86.57
N LYS A 971 20.02 21.86 -87.32
CA LYS A 971 20.43 23.17 -86.79
C LYS A 971 19.40 23.71 -85.78
N ILE A 972 18.11 23.69 -86.11
CA ILE A 972 17.04 24.09 -85.18
C ILE A 972 17.03 23.19 -83.93
N GLY A 973 17.16 21.88 -84.12
CA GLY A 973 17.28 20.92 -83.02
C GLY A 973 18.49 21.21 -82.13
N SER A 974 19.65 21.52 -82.72
CA SER A 974 20.87 21.86 -81.96
C SER A 974 20.73 23.14 -81.15
N THR A 975 20.06 24.18 -81.68
CA THR A 975 19.82 25.44 -80.95
C THR A 975 18.86 25.21 -79.78
N ILE A 976 17.71 24.57 -80.01
CA ILE A 976 16.72 24.29 -78.95
C ILE A 976 17.31 23.39 -77.87
N HIS A 977 18.08 22.36 -78.25
CA HIS A 977 18.74 21.48 -77.29
C HIS A 977 19.84 22.20 -76.51
N GLY A 978 20.59 23.11 -77.16
CA GLY A 978 21.59 23.96 -76.51
C GLY A 978 20.98 24.93 -75.50
N GLU A 979 19.88 25.60 -75.86
CA GLU A 979 19.16 26.53 -74.96
C GLU A 979 18.49 25.78 -73.79
N MET A 980 17.86 24.62 -74.04
CA MET A 980 17.34 23.77 -72.97
C MET A 980 18.44 23.23 -72.05
N ALA A 981 19.60 22.86 -72.58
CA ALA A 981 20.74 22.43 -71.77
C ALA A 981 21.29 23.59 -70.92
N ALA A 982 21.38 24.80 -71.47
CA ALA A 982 21.79 26.00 -70.75
C ALA A 982 20.80 26.36 -69.63
N LEU A 983 19.49 26.35 -69.91
CA LEU A 983 18.44 26.62 -68.91
C LEU A 983 18.42 25.56 -67.81
N LYS A 984 18.55 24.27 -68.17
CA LYS A 984 18.65 23.16 -67.21
C LYS A 984 19.89 23.29 -66.32
N LYS A 985 21.03 23.73 -66.88
CA LYS A 985 22.26 24.01 -66.13
C LYS A 985 22.06 25.17 -65.16
N GLN A 986 21.51 26.30 -65.60
CA GLN A 986 21.22 27.45 -64.73
C GLN A 986 20.25 27.10 -63.59
N LEU A 987 19.20 26.31 -63.87
CA LEU A 987 18.26 25.84 -62.86
C LEU A 987 18.95 24.92 -61.84
N ALA A 988 19.76 23.97 -62.30
CA ALA A 988 20.52 23.07 -61.42
C ALA A 988 21.52 23.84 -60.53
N GLU A 989 22.24 24.82 -61.08
CA GLU A 989 23.16 25.68 -60.31
C GLU A 989 22.41 26.55 -59.29
N SER A 990 21.23 27.08 -59.65
CA SER A 990 20.39 27.85 -58.73
C SER A 990 19.86 26.99 -57.57
N THR A 991 19.35 25.80 -57.88
CA THR A 991 18.89 24.84 -56.87
C THR A 991 20.03 24.33 -55.98
N ALA A 992 21.24 24.15 -56.54
CA ALA A 992 22.42 23.79 -55.76
C ALA A 992 22.79 24.88 -54.74
N ARG A 993 22.88 26.14 -55.17
CA ARG A 993 23.17 27.29 -54.29
C ARG A 993 22.16 27.41 -53.13
N ILE A 994 20.86 27.27 -53.42
CA ILE A 994 19.81 27.33 -52.38
C ILE A 994 19.92 26.17 -51.38
N ARG A 995 20.22 24.95 -51.83
CA ARG A 995 20.46 23.82 -50.92
C ARG A 995 21.70 24.03 -50.05
N GLU A 996 22.75 24.60 -50.62
CA GLU A 996 24.00 24.88 -49.92
C GLU A 996 23.81 25.94 -48.82
N ASP A 997 23.03 27.00 -49.07
CA ASP A 997 22.69 28.01 -48.07
C ASP A 997 21.77 27.47 -46.96
N ILE A 998 20.79 26.62 -47.30
CA ILE A 998 19.95 25.94 -46.30
C ILE A 998 20.78 25.00 -45.44
N ALA A 999 21.71 24.24 -46.03
CA ALA A 999 22.64 23.37 -45.30
C ALA A 999 23.53 24.20 -44.37
N ARG A 1000 24.22 25.23 -44.87
CA ARG A 1000 25.03 26.16 -44.06
C ARG A 1000 24.27 26.73 -42.87
N THR A 1001 23.04 27.18 -43.08
CA THR A 1001 22.22 27.81 -42.03
C THR A 1001 21.78 26.80 -40.97
N ARG A 1002 21.35 25.61 -41.41
CA ARG A 1002 21.00 24.49 -40.52
C ARG A 1002 22.20 24.04 -39.70
N ASP A 1003 23.35 23.88 -40.34
CA ASP A 1003 24.56 23.36 -39.69
C ASP A 1003 25.08 24.39 -38.68
N SER A 1004 25.10 25.69 -39.00
CA SER A 1004 25.42 26.76 -38.05
C SER A 1004 24.45 26.84 -36.86
N LEU A 1005 23.16 26.55 -37.05
CA LEU A 1005 22.18 26.50 -35.95
C LEU A 1005 22.38 25.26 -35.07
N ARG A 1006 22.67 24.11 -35.70
CA ARG A 1006 22.99 22.86 -35.01
C ARG A 1006 24.25 23.01 -34.16
N ASP A 1007 25.30 23.59 -34.71
CA ASP A 1007 26.58 23.78 -34.01
C ASP A 1007 26.42 24.75 -32.81
N ALA A 1008 25.57 25.77 -32.93
CA ALA A 1008 25.23 26.68 -31.83
C ALA A 1008 24.41 25.98 -30.72
N LEU A 1009 23.38 25.20 -31.09
CA LEU A 1009 22.60 24.40 -30.14
C LEU A 1009 23.45 23.31 -29.48
N GLN A 1010 24.33 22.67 -30.23
CA GLN A 1010 25.27 21.66 -29.74
C GLN A 1010 26.29 22.28 -28.78
N ALA A 1011 26.83 23.47 -29.07
CA ALA A 1011 27.75 24.15 -28.15
C ALA A 1011 27.09 24.53 -26.82
N VAL A 1012 25.87 25.09 -26.85
CA VAL A 1012 25.14 25.46 -25.62
C VAL A 1012 24.66 24.22 -24.86
N GLY A 1013 24.15 23.21 -25.57
CA GLY A 1013 23.73 21.94 -24.99
C GLY A 1013 24.90 21.18 -24.35
N GLN A 1014 26.05 21.12 -25.02
CA GLN A 1014 27.27 20.52 -24.48
C GLN A 1014 27.76 21.29 -23.26
N GLN A 1015 27.79 22.63 -23.30
CA GLN A 1015 28.22 23.42 -22.14
C GLN A 1015 27.32 23.20 -20.90
N LEU A 1016 26.01 23.05 -21.10
CA LEU A 1016 25.07 22.72 -20.03
C LEU A 1016 25.25 21.27 -19.54
N LEU A 1017 25.39 20.31 -20.46
CA LEU A 1017 25.65 18.91 -20.15
C LEU A 1017 26.97 18.72 -19.39
N ASP A 1018 28.06 19.35 -19.83
CA ASP A 1018 29.37 19.32 -19.17
C ASP A 1018 29.26 19.89 -17.74
N THR A 1019 28.50 20.98 -17.56
CA THR A 1019 28.28 21.59 -16.25
C THR A 1019 27.44 20.70 -15.32
N ILE A 1020 26.45 19.99 -15.87
CA ILE A 1020 25.63 19.03 -15.11
C ILE A 1020 26.43 17.76 -14.80
N ASP A 1021 27.17 17.21 -15.77
CA ASP A 1021 27.99 16.01 -15.60
C ASP A 1021 29.12 16.25 -14.61
N ASP A 1022 29.83 17.39 -14.64
CA ASP A 1022 30.85 17.70 -13.65
C ASP A 1022 30.27 17.82 -12.23
N ASN A 1023 29.16 18.51 -12.05
CA ASN A 1023 28.49 18.62 -10.74
C ASN A 1023 27.95 17.27 -10.26
N THR A 1024 27.33 16.50 -11.15
CA THR A 1024 26.79 15.16 -10.86
C THR A 1024 27.91 14.18 -10.56
N ARG A 1025 29.04 14.25 -11.26
CA ARG A 1025 30.24 13.43 -11.04
C ARG A 1025 30.92 13.78 -9.73
N VAL A 1026 31.01 15.06 -9.35
CA VAL A 1026 31.50 15.48 -8.02
C VAL A 1026 30.59 14.90 -6.92
N LEU A 1027 29.27 15.07 -7.04
CA LEU A 1027 28.30 14.56 -6.07
C LEU A 1027 28.31 13.02 -5.99
N TYR A 1028 28.34 12.33 -7.14
CA TYR A 1028 28.41 10.88 -7.23
C TYR A 1028 29.72 10.33 -6.65
N ASN A 1029 30.84 11.02 -6.85
CA ASN A 1029 32.11 10.65 -6.24
C ASN A 1029 32.09 10.84 -4.72
N GLU A 1030 31.53 11.95 -4.20
CA GLU A 1030 31.41 12.14 -2.75
C GLU A 1030 30.48 11.10 -2.09
N ILE A 1031 29.31 10.85 -2.69
CA ILE A 1031 28.37 9.82 -2.24
C ILE A 1031 29.00 8.44 -2.35
N GLY A 1032 29.68 8.14 -3.47
CA GLY A 1032 30.37 6.88 -3.72
C GLY A 1032 31.49 6.61 -2.71
N VAL A 1033 32.28 7.62 -2.36
CA VAL A 1033 33.33 7.54 -1.32
C VAL A 1033 32.72 7.33 0.06
N LYS A 1034 31.66 8.06 0.43
CA LYS A 1034 30.96 7.86 1.72
C LYS A 1034 30.28 6.48 1.80
N ALA A 1035 29.64 6.02 0.73
CA ALA A 1035 29.02 4.69 0.65
C ALA A 1035 30.06 3.55 0.58
N ALA A 1036 31.24 3.80 0.03
CA ALA A 1036 32.37 2.86 0.09
C ALA A 1036 32.94 2.77 1.52
N ALA A 1037 33.07 3.90 2.24
CA ALA A 1037 33.46 3.92 3.64
C ALA A 1037 32.46 3.13 4.52
N ILE A 1038 31.16 3.42 4.40
CA ILE A 1038 30.10 2.70 5.15
C ILE A 1038 30.10 1.20 4.82
N ARG A 1039 30.26 0.81 3.54
CA ARG A 1039 30.39 -0.61 3.17
C ARG A 1039 31.68 -1.25 3.72
N GLY A 1040 32.78 -0.49 3.80
CA GLY A 1040 34.01 -0.91 4.45
C GLY A 1040 33.82 -1.17 5.95
N ASP A 1041 33.14 -0.27 6.65
CA ASP A 1041 32.84 -0.40 8.08
C ASP A 1041 31.88 -1.57 8.36
N ILE A 1042 30.87 -1.79 7.50
CA ILE A 1042 29.98 -2.95 7.58
C ILE A 1042 30.75 -4.24 7.32
N TYR A 1043 31.63 -4.28 6.31
CA TYR A 1043 32.45 -5.45 6.00
C TYR A 1043 33.42 -5.79 7.15
N ALA A 1044 34.10 -4.77 7.70
CA ALA A 1044 34.98 -4.91 8.86
C ALA A 1044 34.21 -5.38 10.11
N SER A 1045 33.02 -4.83 10.37
CA SER A 1045 32.14 -5.26 11.47
C SER A 1045 31.66 -6.70 11.30
N THR A 1046 31.38 -7.12 10.06
CA THR A 1046 30.95 -8.49 9.74
C THR A 1046 32.09 -9.49 9.89
N GLN A 1047 33.29 -9.14 9.42
CA GLN A 1047 34.51 -9.92 9.64
C GLN A 1047 34.83 -10.06 11.13
N PHE A 1048 34.75 -8.96 11.90
CA PHE A 1048 34.94 -8.98 13.35
C PHE A 1048 33.90 -9.84 14.08
N LEU A 1049 32.64 -9.80 13.64
CA LEU A 1049 31.58 -10.66 14.18
C LEU A 1049 31.83 -12.14 13.85
N SER A 1050 32.24 -12.46 12.62
CA SER A 1050 32.59 -13.82 12.19
C SER A 1050 33.78 -14.37 13.00
N GLN A 1051 34.84 -13.56 13.16
CA GLN A 1051 36.01 -13.95 13.94
C GLN A 1051 35.66 -14.17 15.42
N ARG A 1052 34.78 -13.32 15.98
CA ARG A 1052 34.30 -13.46 17.36
C ARG A 1052 33.38 -14.67 17.55
N LEU A 1053 32.60 -15.05 16.53
CA LEU A 1053 31.82 -16.29 16.50
C LEU A 1053 32.76 -17.51 16.42
N ASP A 1054 33.80 -17.48 15.60
CA ASP A 1054 34.82 -18.54 15.52
C ASP A 1054 35.60 -18.70 16.83
N ASP A 1055 35.98 -17.60 17.49
CA ASP A 1055 36.64 -17.61 18.80
C ASP A 1055 35.74 -18.23 19.87
N LYS A 1056 34.46 -17.85 19.91
CA LYS A 1056 33.49 -18.47 20.84
C LYS A 1056 33.17 -19.92 20.49
N GLY A 1057 33.16 -20.27 19.20
CA GLY A 1057 33.07 -21.65 18.73
C GLY A 1057 34.25 -22.49 19.24
N ARG A 1058 35.49 -21.99 19.13
CA ARG A 1058 36.70 -22.62 19.67
C ARG A 1058 36.66 -22.77 21.19
N GLU A 1059 36.20 -21.75 21.91
CA GLU A 1059 36.07 -21.76 23.38
C GLU A 1059 35.03 -22.80 23.85
N ILE A 1060 33.88 -22.88 23.19
CA ILE A 1060 32.86 -23.90 23.46
C ILE A 1060 33.39 -25.30 23.14
N LEU A 1061 34.11 -25.47 22.01
CA LEU A 1061 34.71 -26.76 21.64
C LEU A 1061 35.75 -27.21 22.68
N GLY A 1062 36.57 -26.27 23.19
CA GLY A 1062 37.51 -26.53 24.28
C GLY A 1062 36.82 -26.96 25.56
N ALA A 1063 35.79 -26.22 26.00
CA ALA A 1063 35.00 -26.57 27.19
C ALA A 1063 34.31 -27.94 27.08
N ILE A 1064 33.89 -28.35 25.88
CA ILE A 1064 33.34 -29.68 25.60
C ILE A 1064 34.42 -30.77 25.72
N GLU A 1065 35.61 -30.56 25.15
CA GLU A 1065 36.70 -31.54 25.21
C GLU A 1065 37.27 -31.67 26.64
N ASP A 1066 37.37 -30.57 27.39
CA ASP A 1066 37.71 -30.57 28.83
C ASP A 1066 36.65 -31.33 29.64
N SER A 1067 35.35 -31.06 29.41
CA SER A 1067 34.24 -31.77 30.07
C SER A 1067 34.27 -33.27 29.78
N LYS A 1068 34.56 -33.66 28.53
CA LYS A 1068 34.73 -35.05 28.08
C LYS A 1068 35.94 -35.72 28.75
N GLN A 1069 37.06 -35.02 28.89
CA GLN A 1069 38.25 -35.53 29.58
C GLN A 1069 37.99 -35.67 31.09
N GLN A 1070 37.25 -34.74 31.70
CA GLN A 1070 36.82 -34.83 33.10
C GLN A 1070 35.86 -36.02 33.32
N LEU A 1071 34.89 -36.23 32.43
CA LEU A 1071 34.01 -37.41 32.39
C LEU A 1071 34.81 -38.71 32.26
N LYS A 1072 35.82 -38.75 31.39
CA LYS A 1072 36.72 -39.91 31.24
C LYS A 1072 37.48 -40.23 32.53
N TYR A 1073 37.97 -39.23 33.25
CA TYR A 1073 38.59 -39.43 34.56
C TYR A 1073 37.58 -39.88 35.63
N GLN A 1074 36.38 -39.33 35.65
CA GLN A 1074 35.31 -39.77 36.57
C GLN A 1074 34.90 -41.23 36.33
N ILE A 1075 34.68 -41.61 35.08
CA ILE A 1075 34.38 -43.01 34.68
C ILE A 1075 35.55 -43.93 35.06
N GLY A 1076 36.79 -43.50 34.86
CA GLY A 1076 37.98 -44.26 35.29
C GLY A 1076 38.04 -44.47 36.81
N ALA A 1077 37.76 -43.42 37.59
CA ALA A 1077 37.72 -43.50 39.05
C ALA A 1077 36.57 -44.39 39.55
N GLU A 1078 35.39 -44.33 38.91
CA GLU A 1078 34.23 -45.14 39.27
C GLU A 1078 34.43 -46.62 38.90
N ALA A 1079 35.04 -46.91 37.74
CA ALA A 1079 35.45 -48.25 37.36
C ALA A 1079 36.48 -48.83 38.35
N GLU A 1080 37.36 -48.00 38.89
CA GLU A 1080 38.34 -48.42 39.91
C GLU A 1080 37.69 -48.71 41.27
N ARG A 1081 36.76 -47.85 41.74
CA ARG A 1081 35.94 -48.16 42.93
C ARG A 1081 35.13 -49.44 42.75
N THR A 1082 34.60 -49.67 41.55
CA THR A 1082 33.85 -50.87 41.20
C THR A 1082 34.76 -52.11 41.27
N ARG A 1083 35.98 -52.05 40.70
CA ARG A 1083 36.98 -53.12 40.83
C ARG A 1083 37.34 -53.41 42.28
N GLN A 1084 37.65 -52.37 43.08
CA GLN A 1084 37.97 -52.54 44.50
C GLN A 1084 36.80 -53.16 45.29
N THR A 1085 35.55 -52.81 44.95
CA THR A 1085 34.35 -53.41 45.54
C THR A 1085 34.21 -54.90 45.14
N ILE A 1086 34.48 -55.25 43.89
CA ILE A 1086 34.48 -56.63 43.40
C ILE A 1086 35.59 -57.45 44.06
N ASP A 1087 36.80 -56.92 44.19
CA ASP A 1087 37.93 -57.59 44.85
C ASP A 1087 37.67 -57.79 46.36
N ALA A 1088 37.07 -56.81 47.03
CA ALA A 1088 36.65 -56.94 48.42
C ALA A 1088 35.59 -58.04 48.58
N ARG A 1089 34.53 -58.05 47.76
CA ARG A 1089 33.49 -59.10 47.78
C ARG A 1089 34.02 -60.47 47.40
N THR A 1090 34.95 -60.55 46.46
CA THR A 1090 35.62 -61.80 46.06
C THR A 1090 36.50 -62.32 47.20
N SER A 1091 37.16 -61.42 47.95
CA SER A 1091 37.95 -61.76 49.14
C SER A 1091 37.07 -62.23 50.31
N GLU A 1092 35.94 -61.58 50.55
CA GLU A 1092 34.92 -62.04 51.52
C GLU A 1092 34.37 -63.42 51.15
N LEU A 1093 33.99 -63.63 49.88
CA LEU A 1093 33.50 -64.92 49.40
C LEU A 1093 34.56 -66.01 49.54
N LYS A 1094 35.82 -65.71 49.21
CA LYS A 1094 36.95 -66.63 49.39
C LYS A 1094 37.19 -66.95 50.87
N ALA A 1095 37.06 -65.97 51.76
CA ALA A 1095 37.14 -66.18 53.21
C ALA A 1095 35.98 -67.06 53.71
N HIS A 1096 34.74 -66.82 53.26
CA HIS A 1096 33.58 -67.65 53.57
C HIS A 1096 33.76 -69.09 53.09
N MET A 1097 34.16 -69.31 51.83
CA MET A 1097 34.46 -70.64 51.29
C MET A 1097 35.60 -71.34 52.04
N SER A 1098 36.61 -70.58 52.49
CA SER A 1098 37.71 -71.14 53.30
C SER A 1098 37.25 -71.51 54.72
N GLY A 1099 36.33 -70.74 55.30
CA GLY A 1099 35.67 -71.03 56.58
C GLY A 1099 34.80 -72.28 56.50
N GLU A 1100 33.93 -72.37 55.49
CA GLU A 1100 33.15 -73.57 55.15
C GLU A 1100 34.05 -74.80 54.97
N ALA A 1101 35.11 -74.70 54.16
CA ALA A 1101 36.05 -75.79 53.94
C ALA A 1101 36.82 -76.19 55.22
N SER A 1102 37.14 -75.23 56.09
CA SER A 1102 37.75 -75.49 57.40
C SER A 1102 36.77 -76.17 58.35
N GLY A 1103 35.51 -75.73 58.39
CA GLY A 1103 34.45 -76.36 59.19
C GLY A 1103 34.17 -77.79 58.73
N LEU A 1104 34.11 -78.02 57.41
CA LEU A 1104 33.98 -79.36 56.83
C LEU A 1104 35.19 -80.24 57.17
N ARG A 1105 36.41 -79.71 57.08
CA ARG A 1105 37.63 -80.43 57.48
C ARG A 1105 37.64 -80.77 58.96
N GLN A 1106 37.22 -79.84 59.83
CA GLN A 1106 37.12 -80.07 61.26
C GLN A 1106 36.03 -81.10 61.61
N TYR A 1107 34.91 -81.11 60.89
CA TYR A 1107 33.88 -82.14 61.00
C TYR A 1107 34.41 -83.52 60.56
N ILE A 1108 35.15 -83.57 59.45
CA ILE A 1108 35.83 -84.79 58.98
C ILE A 1108 36.84 -85.25 60.03
N ASP A 1109 37.70 -84.38 60.57
CA ASP A 1109 38.68 -84.75 61.60
C ASP A 1109 37.99 -85.28 62.88
N VAL A 1110 36.88 -84.68 63.31
CA VAL A 1110 36.08 -85.22 64.44
C VAL A 1110 35.54 -86.61 64.11
N LYS A 1111 35.02 -86.83 62.89
CA LYS A 1111 34.50 -88.14 62.46
C LYS A 1111 35.59 -89.18 62.29
N THR A 1112 36.74 -88.81 61.72
CA THR A 1112 37.92 -89.66 61.57
C THR A 1112 38.50 -90.00 62.94
N ASN A 1113 38.54 -89.07 63.91
CA ASN A 1113 38.95 -89.38 65.28
C ASN A 1113 37.95 -90.31 66.00
N GLN A 1114 36.64 -90.18 65.76
CA GLN A 1114 35.64 -91.15 66.24
C GLN A 1114 35.92 -92.57 65.67
N VAL A 1115 36.20 -92.67 64.37
CA VAL A 1115 36.54 -93.95 63.72
C VAL A 1115 37.89 -94.50 64.21
N ILE A 1116 38.92 -93.66 64.35
CA ILE A 1116 40.23 -94.05 64.91
C ILE A 1116 40.10 -94.53 66.35
N GLY A 1117 39.20 -93.94 67.14
CA GLY A 1117 38.87 -94.42 68.49
C GLY A 1117 38.40 -95.87 68.48
N VAL A 1118 37.36 -96.17 67.70
CA VAL A 1118 36.83 -97.54 67.53
C VAL A 1118 37.90 -98.49 67.00
N VAL A 1119 38.67 -98.09 65.98
CA VAL A 1119 39.76 -98.92 65.40
C VAL A 1119 40.91 -99.13 66.38
N ARG A 1120 41.18 -98.20 67.31
CA ARG A 1120 42.18 -98.39 68.37
C ARG A 1120 41.70 -99.35 69.46
N GLU A 1121 40.43 -99.31 69.85
CA GLU A 1121 39.86 -100.28 70.80
C GLU A 1121 39.92 -101.71 70.24
N GLU A 1122 39.42 -101.91 69.01
CA GLU A 1122 39.51 -103.20 68.30
C GLU A 1122 40.96 -103.62 68.04
N GLY A 1123 41.83 -102.66 67.71
CA GLY A 1123 43.26 -102.88 67.49
C GLY A 1123 44.01 -103.28 68.75
N GLN A 1124 43.69 -102.72 69.92
CA GLN A 1124 44.26 -103.16 71.20
C GLN A 1124 43.79 -104.57 71.56
N SER A 1125 42.49 -104.86 71.39
CA SER A 1125 41.93 -106.21 71.59
C SER A 1125 42.68 -107.25 70.73
N THR A 1126 42.90 -106.93 69.45
CA THR A 1126 43.65 -107.78 68.50
C THR A 1126 45.13 -107.92 68.89
N ARG A 1127 45.78 -106.85 69.37
CA ARG A 1127 47.21 -106.88 69.71
C ARG A 1127 47.51 -107.70 70.96
N VAL A 1128 46.65 -107.61 71.97
CA VAL A 1128 46.71 -108.46 73.18
C VAL A 1128 46.61 -109.94 72.80
N PHE A 1129 45.76 -110.28 71.83
CA PHE A 1129 45.65 -111.64 71.29
C PHE A 1129 46.94 -112.10 70.57
N ILE A 1130 47.61 -111.21 69.83
CA ILE A 1130 48.88 -111.52 69.15
C ILE A 1130 50.06 -111.64 70.13
N ASP A 1131 50.19 -110.77 71.13
CA ASP A 1131 51.30 -110.82 72.10
C ASP A 1131 51.27 -112.13 72.92
N GLN A 1132 50.08 -112.66 73.22
CA GLN A 1132 49.91 -114.00 73.80
C GLN A 1132 50.43 -115.13 72.88
N LYS A 1133 50.38 -114.96 71.55
CA LYS A 1133 50.88 -115.94 70.57
C LYS A 1133 52.37 -115.78 70.31
N THR A 1134 52.87 -114.57 70.14
CA THR A 1134 54.30 -114.33 69.87
C THR A 1134 55.17 -114.75 71.05
N SER A 1135 54.69 -114.56 72.29
CA SER A 1135 55.38 -115.04 73.50
C SER A 1135 55.49 -116.57 73.59
N GLN A 1136 54.57 -117.31 72.94
CA GLN A 1136 54.66 -118.76 72.80
C GLN A 1136 55.73 -119.18 71.78
N ILE A 1137 56.06 -118.33 70.80
CA ILE A 1137 57.03 -118.61 69.74
C ILE A 1137 58.46 -118.22 70.13
N ILE A 1138 58.67 -117.04 70.74
CA ILE A 1138 60.03 -116.57 71.07
C ILE A 1138 60.71 -117.49 72.10
N ASN A 1139 59.95 -118.05 73.05
CA ASN A 1139 60.49 -119.03 74.00
C ASN A 1139 60.91 -120.36 73.34
N VAL A 1140 60.53 -120.63 72.08
CA VAL A 1140 61.01 -121.77 71.29
C VAL A 1140 62.32 -121.43 70.57
N VAL A 1141 62.42 -120.23 69.99
CA VAL A 1141 63.64 -119.79 69.27
C VAL A 1141 64.80 -119.49 70.23
N ARG A 1142 64.50 -119.09 71.47
CA ARG A 1142 65.46 -118.59 72.46
C ARG A 1142 66.64 -119.54 72.75
N ASP A 1143 66.41 -120.84 72.73
CA ASP A 1143 67.40 -121.84 73.15
C ASP A 1143 67.97 -122.65 71.97
N GLU A 1144 67.50 -122.41 70.74
CA GLU A 1144 68.00 -123.01 69.49
C GLU A 1144 68.90 -122.06 68.70
N THR A 1145 70.02 -121.67 69.30
CA THR A 1145 71.28 -121.79 68.56
C THR A 1145 72.20 -122.67 69.40
N PRO A 1146 72.17 -123.99 69.17
CA PRO A 1146 72.77 -124.95 70.09
C PRO A 1146 74.30 -124.90 70.06
N HIS A 1147 74.86 -124.88 71.27
CA HIS A 1147 76.15 -125.44 71.70
C HIS A 1147 77.46 -124.92 71.09
#